data_AF-A0A662MNS1-F1
#
_entry.id   AF-A0A662MNS1-F1
#
_cell.length_a   1.000
_cell.length_b   1.000
_cell.length_c   1.000
_cell.angle_alpha   90.00
_cell.angle_beta   90.00
_cell.angle_gamma   90.00
#
_symmetry.space_group_name_H-M   'P 1'
#
loop_
_entity.id
_entity.type
_entity.pdbx_description
1 polymer ?
#
loop_
_entity_poly.entity_id
_entity_poly.type
_entity_poly.pdbx_seq_one_letter_code
_entity_poly.pdbx_strand_id
1 'polypeptide(L)'
;MFHPLPDIFFIFHTALVYQGEQMGKITAALLCMALMVPGIMVFAGASPGNLPEESPGPVWSKVNSYSFEMQIMPGSSNSVLMDGGSGTLPSPGQRVGLPPECREALSVVPGWLRDDLQLKFRVLPHDQAVTLANLILDDEGNRTMDEIAFVAAHLSRETIMNEYFFPSIIKDNAELVYAHDELVPYATIVEKDDYTTIVYNTEEGPLELPRDIYYWYVVHPDLGDELPTYVDPDYNYVEDSPRDRDYGVPPPRGKFWRDWFFVHNKTGQPLLPDLLNSTTTFLDGIRAVNTWISESMTFTSDNERPNQPVRIYQKGIGRCGEHQDMRSAAGRAALLPIVPTSNNAEDHVWNEFWKGRWVHWDGTYDRPYIYEQGWGKTLSSVWNQRGDGWTWDVTSRYTDVCPLDVTVTDQRGLPADGALVEIKTEMYYVEELKTTTNFATTDHTGKLTFMLGDERNYWGTADGGELGNDPLTGDVAPKEIAMNTSAGTEYSVSFRLPKSAESPKYTPLPTGNSGHFAFKANITYRVKDHITRGKNAFTGDTFEDRGPGGDITAFILDQDEMRAYSMGGPFVAPYYRERVEGDQVEFTLWNYEPYYLVLWNGYSQRTVKTVNVTVDVWGYVESTFMMDPGAQFEIGDPMEISGIAHGSEGIDDVQVMVRNITGWMPAELHQADPHYYSWTLDVPTIGFPLGELEVWSMATDGNHTHFSRIGVVMVDTRPPDVKILDIPEGPYYVDETITISGSVEDFGTIEKLFYTFDGGTDVEGNIKVPAGNQWFLTLDLYEIGYGDHSITIHAMDTSWNFGEASVSLRIGESEPPILTVSSPESGMLVRKGEPVTFTGEVFDNIEVSGLMLSVDGGRTMDITSSIRPDGSFSHDMGTNEAYLQDGPHTISVTALDPSGNEFCVDREIIIDGTAPGIIFRTEEGRLFGPHHPIQITGELEDENGIGSFRWSLGSLGPFDAADAVSGGAFELYLGEGLELPEGEVTLTLHAEDTVGNSRELELNLFFDPAGPTIELGEVPELVLKGEDLRLTGSVFDESGLKEVEISADGLGVIRSIYGTGPLNIDEMIDTKAFPPGERTVRVRAVDSLGNEAVGEVTVSVVSLTTDSDDDGMPDWWEYMMGTDLLVDDSGLDPDGDGFTNLEEYRGSDGRGGNDDYTDPRDAGSHPSPVSGEEGGSSLSLVLLFLGIILVLGSIIFIFARIMKRG
;
A
#
# COMPACT_ATOMS: atom_id res chain seq x y z
N MET A 1 36.58 32.27 2.56
CA MET A 1 37.23 33.03 3.66
C MET A 1 37.27 32.09 4.86
N PHE A 2 38.38 31.80 5.55
CA PHE A 2 39.75 32.38 5.51
C PHE A 2 40.85 31.31 5.31
N HIS A 3 42.11 31.75 5.16
CA HIS A 3 43.34 30.95 4.92
C HIS A 3 44.20 30.80 6.21
N PRO A 4 45.28 29.98 6.31
CA PRO A 4 46.47 29.85 5.41
C PRO A 4 46.78 28.37 4.97
N LEU A 5 47.60 28.00 3.95
CA LEU A 5 48.90 28.45 3.35
C LEU A 5 50.16 28.05 4.14
N PRO A 6 51.33 27.75 3.50
CA PRO A 6 51.66 27.45 2.07
C PRO A 6 52.34 26.03 1.93
N ASP A 7 52.85 25.50 0.80
CA ASP A 7 53.78 26.02 -0.22
C ASP A 7 53.71 25.32 -1.62
N ILE A 8 53.82 26.14 -2.68
CA ILE A 8 54.70 26.07 -3.88
C ILE A 8 55.06 24.68 -4.49
N PHE A 9 54.94 24.37 -5.80
CA PHE A 9 54.42 24.98 -7.07
C PHE A 9 54.00 23.77 -7.99
N PHE A 10 53.86 23.69 -9.33
CA PHE A 10 54.19 24.50 -10.53
C PHE A 10 53.10 24.27 -11.62
N ILE A 11 53.27 24.75 -12.86
CA ILE A 11 52.28 24.73 -13.97
C ILE A 11 52.88 24.18 -15.30
N PHE A 12 52.12 23.37 -16.07
CA PHE A 12 51.83 23.58 -17.51
C PHE A 12 50.70 22.66 -18.05
N HIS A 13 50.37 22.74 -19.34
CA HIS A 13 49.01 22.52 -19.88
C HIS A 13 48.99 21.83 -21.27
N THR A 14 47.79 21.41 -21.72
CA THR A 14 47.40 21.05 -23.12
C THR A 14 47.96 19.76 -23.77
N ALA A 15 47.25 19.29 -24.81
CA ALA A 15 47.43 18.00 -25.50
C ALA A 15 47.49 18.13 -27.05
N LEU A 16 47.85 17.02 -27.72
CA LEU A 16 47.54 16.63 -29.12
C LEU A 16 47.84 17.61 -30.29
N VAL A 17 49.00 17.42 -30.95
CA VAL A 17 49.25 17.54 -32.42
C VAL A 17 50.42 16.57 -32.73
N TYR A 18 50.35 15.50 -33.55
CA TYR A 18 50.08 15.28 -34.99
C TYR A 18 51.30 15.51 -35.93
N GLN A 19 51.62 14.50 -36.77
CA GLN A 19 52.69 14.43 -37.81
C GLN A 19 54.16 14.36 -37.30
N GLY A 20 55.11 13.73 -38.00
CA GLY A 20 55.04 12.95 -39.26
C GLY A 20 56.44 12.53 -39.81
N GLU A 21 56.44 11.84 -40.97
CA GLU A 21 57.61 11.30 -41.71
C GLU A 21 58.34 10.09 -41.06
N GLN A 22 58.80 9.04 -41.77
CA GLN A 22 58.85 8.72 -43.22
C GLN A 22 58.07 7.41 -43.49
N MET A 23 57.23 7.25 -44.52
CA MET A 23 57.54 6.99 -45.94
C MET A 23 58.61 5.90 -46.20
N GLY A 24 58.35 4.78 -46.89
CA GLY A 24 57.09 4.22 -47.42
C GLY A 24 57.29 3.34 -48.70
N LYS A 25 56.16 2.92 -49.34
CA LYS A 25 56.00 2.34 -50.71
C LYS A 25 56.10 0.79 -50.84
N ILE A 26 55.31 0.06 -51.67
CA ILE A 26 54.20 0.43 -52.60
C ILE A 26 53.31 -0.80 -53.02
N THR A 27 51.97 -0.62 -53.13
CA THR A 27 50.90 -1.34 -53.96
C THR A 27 50.83 -2.89 -54.06
N ALA A 28 49.70 -3.62 -54.23
CA ALA A 28 48.23 -3.44 -54.31
C ALA A 28 47.57 -4.80 -54.76
N ALA A 29 46.22 -4.92 -54.67
CA ALA A 29 45.32 -6.02 -55.15
C ALA A 29 45.41 -7.37 -54.38
N LEU A 30 44.34 -8.15 -54.13
CA LEU A 30 42.87 -8.08 -54.36
C LEU A 30 42.12 -8.10 -52.99
N LEU A 31 40.82 -7.87 -52.76
CA LEU A 31 39.56 -7.65 -53.53
C LEU A 31 38.58 -8.86 -53.67
N CYS A 32 37.32 -8.64 -53.20
CA CYS A 32 36.03 -9.35 -53.42
C CYS A 32 35.56 -10.52 -52.50
N MET A 33 34.30 -10.36 -52.03
CA MET A 33 33.34 -11.35 -51.43
C MET A 33 33.65 -11.87 -50.00
N ALA A 34 32.68 -12.15 -49.11
CA ALA A 34 31.20 -12.12 -49.19
C ALA A 34 30.52 -11.78 -47.82
N LEU A 35 29.21 -11.41 -47.86
CA LEU A 35 28.16 -11.43 -46.79
C LEU A 35 28.43 -10.65 -45.46
N MET A 36 27.50 -10.02 -44.73
CA MET A 36 26.02 -9.95 -44.65
C MET A 36 25.25 -11.15 -44.05
N VAL A 37 25.21 -11.22 -42.71
CA VAL A 37 24.06 -11.62 -41.85
C VAL A 37 24.13 -10.75 -40.58
N PRO A 38 23.00 -10.28 -39.98
CA PRO A 38 23.01 -9.43 -38.77
C PRO A 38 22.81 -10.24 -37.46
N GLY A 39 22.84 -9.57 -36.30
CA GLY A 39 21.96 -9.95 -35.18
C GLY A 39 22.58 -10.35 -33.84
N ILE A 40 23.89 -10.54 -33.70
CA ILE A 40 24.46 -10.84 -32.36
C ILE A 40 24.37 -9.58 -31.48
N MET A 41 23.51 -9.60 -30.46
CA MET A 41 23.65 -8.69 -29.32
C MET A 41 24.90 -9.09 -28.54
N VAL A 42 25.95 -8.29 -28.68
CA VAL A 42 27.17 -8.46 -27.89
C VAL A 42 26.92 -7.98 -26.47
N PHE A 43 26.52 -8.90 -25.59
CA PHE A 43 26.79 -8.76 -24.16
C PHE A 43 28.28 -8.48 -23.98
N ALA A 44 28.63 -7.54 -23.11
CA ALA A 44 29.99 -7.07 -22.92
C ALA A 44 30.83 -8.06 -22.08
N GLY A 45 30.87 -9.32 -22.49
CA GLY A 45 31.66 -10.39 -21.87
C GLY A 45 33.11 -9.94 -21.70
N ALA A 46 33.62 -10.05 -20.47
CA ALA A 46 34.94 -9.57 -20.12
C ALA A 46 36.00 -10.26 -21.00
N SER A 47 36.84 -9.48 -21.67
CA SER A 47 37.93 -10.05 -22.46
C SER A 47 38.89 -10.83 -21.53
N PRO A 48 39.53 -11.92 -22.00
CA PRO A 48 40.33 -12.80 -21.13
C PRO A 48 41.49 -12.14 -20.35
N GLY A 49 41.82 -10.87 -20.65
CA GLY A 49 42.82 -10.09 -19.92
C GLY A 49 42.31 -9.38 -18.65
N ASN A 50 41.01 -9.42 -18.33
CA ASN A 50 40.39 -8.66 -17.23
C ASN A 50 39.97 -9.49 -16.00
N LEU A 51 40.41 -10.76 -15.88
CA LEU A 51 40.11 -11.59 -14.70
C LEU A 51 40.78 -11.03 -13.41
N PRO A 52 40.15 -11.18 -12.23
CA PRO A 52 40.78 -10.88 -10.93
C PRO A 52 42.09 -11.66 -10.67
N GLU A 53 42.92 -11.19 -9.73
CA GLU A 53 44.11 -11.93 -9.26
C GLU A 53 43.77 -12.97 -8.16
N GLU A 54 42.63 -12.81 -7.49
CA GLU A 54 42.10 -13.69 -6.43
C GLU A 54 40.61 -13.95 -6.62
N SER A 55 40.10 -15.06 -6.11
CA SER A 55 38.66 -15.39 -6.13
C SER A 55 37.89 -14.34 -5.32
N PRO A 56 36.99 -13.53 -5.90
CA PRO A 56 36.12 -12.65 -5.13
C PRO A 56 35.17 -13.47 -4.24
N GLY A 57 34.79 -12.91 -3.10
CA GLY A 57 33.61 -13.38 -2.37
C GLY A 57 32.30 -13.07 -3.13
N PRO A 58 31.14 -13.49 -2.60
CA PRO A 58 29.84 -13.26 -3.22
C PRO A 58 29.63 -11.78 -3.53
N VAL A 59 29.24 -11.49 -4.78
CA VAL A 59 29.10 -10.11 -5.27
C VAL A 59 27.72 -9.59 -4.90
N TRP A 60 27.65 -8.79 -3.83
CA TRP A 60 26.42 -8.16 -3.39
C TRP A 60 26.03 -6.98 -4.26
N SER A 61 24.79 -6.98 -4.72
CA SER A 61 24.20 -5.98 -5.62
C SER A 61 22.82 -5.57 -5.12
N LYS A 62 22.39 -4.36 -5.46
CA LYS A 62 21.13 -3.78 -4.99
C LYS A 62 20.00 -4.10 -5.96
N VAL A 63 19.25 -5.14 -5.64
CA VAL A 63 18.08 -5.63 -6.38
C VAL A 63 16.95 -4.59 -6.38
N ASN A 64 16.66 -3.96 -5.24
CA ASN A 64 15.57 -2.99 -5.18
C ASN A 64 15.75 -1.89 -4.12
N SER A 65 14.92 -0.84 -4.20
CA SER A 65 14.91 0.32 -3.30
C SER A 65 13.50 0.85 -3.13
N TYR A 66 13.01 0.83 -1.89
CA TYR A 66 11.69 1.35 -1.54
C TYR A 66 11.89 2.51 -0.57
N SER A 67 11.35 3.69 -0.90
CA SER A 67 11.33 4.85 0.00
C SER A 67 9.92 5.40 0.09
N PHE A 68 9.37 5.48 1.29
CA PHE A 68 8.03 6.03 1.54
C PHE A 68 7.94 6.70 2.90
N GLU A 69 6.94 7.56 3.05
CA GLU A 69 6.59 8.23 4.29
C GLU A 69 5.29 7.63 4.84
N MET A 70 5.18 7.44 6.15
CA MET A 70 3.96 6.94 6.77
C MET A 70 3.66 7.59 8.13
N GLN A 71 2.40 8.01 8.31
CA GLN A 71 1.87 8.35 9.62
C GLN A 71 1.55 7.10 10.44
N ILE A 72 1.91 7.12 11.73
CA ILE A 72 1.64 6.11 12.75
C ILE A 72 0.87 6.77 13.90
N MET A 73 -0.32 6.28 14.20
CA MET A 73 -1.22 6.88 15.20
C MET A 73 -0.74 6.60 16.63
N PRO A 74 -1.16 7.38 17.65
CA PRO A 74 -0.99 7.01 19.06
C PRO A 74 -1.56 5.61 19.34
N GLY A 75 -0.96 4.86 20.26
CA GLY A 75 -1.37 3.48 20.56
C GLY A 75 -1.01 2.42 19.51
N SER A 76 -0.84 2.79 18.23
CA SER A 76 -0.83 1.84 17.11
C SER A 76 0.56 1.37 16.65
N SER A 77 0.59 0.44 15.70
CA SER A 77 1.76 0.11 14.87
C SER A 77 1.39 0.06 13.40
N ASN A 78 2.38 0.28 12.54
CA ASN A 78 2.36 -0.16 11.14
C ASN A 78 3.45 -1.22 10.96
N SER A 79 3.27 -2.15 10.03
CA SER A 79 4.32 -3.06 9.57
C SER A 79 4.66 -2.79 8.10
N VAL A 80 5.92 -3.07 7.74
CA VAL A 80 6.42 -3.18 6.38
C VAL A 80 6.83 -4.62 6.15
N LEU A 81 6.19 -5.29 5.20
CA LEU A 81 6.56 -6.63 4.76
C LEU A 81 7.92 -6.58 4.04
N MET A 82 8.76 -7.58 4.24
CA MET A 82 10.05 -7.79 3.58
C MET A 82 10.14 -9.26 3.20
N ASP A 83 9.63 -9.58 2.01
CA ASP A 83 9.73 -10.90 1.39
C ASP A 83 10.89 -10.90 0.39
N GLY A 84 11.60 -12.03 0.30
CA GLY A 84 12.62 -12.28 -0.72
C GLY A 84 12.28 -13.47 -1.63
N GLY A 85 11.43 -14.40 -1.20
CA GLY A 85 11.13 -15.63 -1.94
C GLY A 85 10.12 -15.46 -3.07
N SER A 86 9.24 -14.45 -2.97
CA SER A 86 8.17 -14.22 -3.96
C SER A 86 8.45 -13.10 -4.97
N GLY A 87 9.54 -12.34 -4.80
CA GLY A 87 9.79 -11.10 -5.55
C GLY A 87 8.77 -9.97 -5.29
N THR A 88 7.81 -10.15 -4.38
CA THR A 88 6.76 -9.15 -4.12
C THR A 88 7.31 -7.93 -3.38
N LEU A 89 6.72 -6.76 -3.70
CA LEU A 89 7.21 -5.48 -3.19
C LEU A 89 6.86 -5.32 -1.69
N PRO A 90 7.79 -4.82 -0.85
CA PRO A 90 7.54 -4.32 0.50
C PRO A 90 6.36 -3.35 0.58
N SER A 91 5.21 -3.90 0.94
CA SER A 91 3.97 -3.18 1.12
C SER A 91 3.79 -2.77 2.59
N PRO A 92 3.25 -1.57 2.86
CA PRO A 92 2.66 -1.26 4.15
C PRO A 92 1.48 -2.22 4.41
N GLY A 93 1.39 -2.79 5.60
CA GLY A 93 0.28 -3.68 5.97
C GLY A 93 -1.10 -3.04 5.73
N GLN A 94 -2.07 -3.87 5.31
CA GLN A 94 -3.43 -3.42 4.97
C GLN A 94 -4.02 -2.50 6.05
N ARG A 95 -4.41 -1.29 5.63
CA ARG A 95 -5.15 -0.35 6.47
C ARG A 95 -6.63 -0.42 6.14
N VAL A 96 -7.49 -0.07 7.11
CA VAL A 96 -8.88 0.29 6.84
C VAL A 96 -8.86 1.45 5.84
N GLY A 97 -9.57 1.29 4.71
CA GLY A 97 -9.66 2.30 3.67
C GLY A 97 -10.39 3.54 4.16
N LEU A 98 -9.98 4.72 3.68
CA LEU A 98 -10.83 5.91 3.77
C LEU A 98 -12.01 5.76 2.80
N PRO A 99 -13.17 6.36 3.10
CA PRO A 99 -14.31 6.42 2.19
C PRO A 99 -13.91 6.89 0.78
N PRO A 100 -14.56 6.43 -0.30
CA PRO A 100 -14.26 6.86 -1.67
C PRO A 100 -14.16 8.38 -1.82
N GLU A 101 -15.14 9.10 -1.30
CA GLU A 101 -15.28 10.56 -1.32
C GLU A 101 -14.11 11.22 -0.59
N CYS A 102 -13.72 10.69 0.56
CA CYS A 102 -12.55 11.16 1.32
C CYS A 102 -11.23 10.95 0.55
N ARG A 103 -11.13 9.92 -0.30
CA ARG A 103 -9.96 9.69 -1.17
C ARG A 103 -9.98 10.59 -2.40
N GLU A 104 -11.16 10.87 -2.94
CA GLU A 104 -11.36 11.78 -4.07
C GLU A 104 -11.07 13.24 -3.67
N ALA A 105 -11.59 13.71 -2.53
CA ALA A 105 -11.28 15.01 -1.95
C ALA A 105 -9.77 15.19 -1.71
N LEU A 106 -9.07 14.16 -1.22
CA LEU A 106 -7.61 14.17 -1.06
C LEU A 106 -6.83 14.24 -2.39
N SER A 107 -7.46 13.92 -3.52
CA SER A 107 -6.84 14.00 -4.84
C SER A 107 -6.91 15.41 -5.44
N VAL A 108 -7.98 16.17 -5.16
CA VAL A 108 -8.21 17.52 -5.71
C VAL A 108 -7.59 18.65 -4.87
N VAL A 109 -7.53 18.52 -3.54
CA VAL A 109 -7.00 19.60 -2.67
C VAL A 109 -5.50 19.86 -2.86
N PRO A 110 -5.00 21.08 -2.58
CA PRO A 110 -3.57 21.41 -2.66
C PRO A 110 -2.68 20.45 -1.87
N GLY A 111 -1.50 20.15 -2.42
CA GLY A 111 -0.59 19.13 -1.88
C GLY A 111 -0.20 19.34 -0.40
N TRP A 112 -0.13 20.58 0.05
CA TRP A 112 0.23 20.93 1.44
C TRP A 112 -0.90 20.73 2.47
N LEU A 113 -2.15 20.55 2.04
CA LEU A 113 -3.30 20.28 2.92
C LEU A 113 -3.61 18.79 3.10
N ARG A 114 -3.08 17.92 2.22
CA ARG A 114 -3.47 16.51 2.13
C ARG A 114 -3.21 15.73 3.42
N ASP A 115 -2.10 16.01 4.10
CA ASP A 115 -1.75 15.31 5.34
C ASP A 115 -2.63 15.71 6.52
N ASP A 116 -3.03 16.97 6.62
CA ASP A 116 -3.94 17.47 7.67
C ASP A 116 -5.38 16.98 7.42
N LEU A 117 -5.86 17.08 6.18
CA LEU A 117 -7.20 16.62 5.81
C LEU A 117 -7.32 15.08 5.94
N GLN A 118 -6.29 14.32 5.52
CA GLN A 118 -6.24 12.87 5.72
C GLN A 118 -6.27 12.49 7.20
N LEU A 119 -5.59 13.29 8.04
CA LEU A 119 -5.57 13.08 9.47
C LEU A 119 -6.93 13.39 10.12
N LYS A 120 -7.66 14.41 9.62
CA LYS A 120 -9.03 14.73 10.06
C LYS A 120 -10.03 13.62 9.70
N PHE A 121 -10.04 13.15 8.45
CA PHE A 121 -10.91 12.05 8.01
C PHE A 121 -10.68 10.75 8.80
N ARG A 122 -9.52 10.57 9.45
CA ARG A 122 -9.23 9.42 10.33
C ARG A 122 -9.71 9.56 11.79
N VAL A 123 -10.19 10.72 12.23
CA VAL A 123 -10.70 10.93 13.61
C VAL A 123 -12.18 11.28 13.70
N LEU A 124 -12.80 11.57 12.57
CA LEU A 124 -14.23 11.76 12.44
C LEU A 124 -14.94 10.41 12.21
N PRO A 125 -16.21 10.27 12.63
CA PRO A 125 -17.12 9.25 12.13
C PRO A 125 -17.25 9.30 10.60
N HIS A 126 -17.69 8.18 10.00
CA HIS A 126 -17.77 8.02 8.55
C HIS A 126 -18.66 9.06 7.88
N ASP A 127 -19.83 9.30 8.45
CA ASP A 127 -20.81 10.30 8.01
C ASP A 127 -20.20 11.71 8.00
N GLN A 128 -19.58 12.14 9.09
CA GLN A 128 -18.95 13.46 9.19
C GLN A 128 -17.74 13.62 8.27
N ALA A 129 -16.93 12.56 8.09
CA ALA A 129 -15.82 12.56 7.15
C ALA A 129 -16.31 12.74 5.70
N VAL A 130 -17.34 11.99 5.29
CA VAL A 130 -17.95 12.09 3.96
C VAL A 130 -18.66 13.44 3.77
N THR A 131 -19.35 13.97 4.78
CA THR A 131 -19.97 15.31 4.70
C THR A 131 -18.94 16.42 4.42
N LEU A 132 -17.77 16.38 5.08
CA LEU A 132 -16.70 17.34 4.81
C LEU A 132 -15.98 17.07 3.48
N ALA A 133 -15.84 15.81 3.06
CA ALA A 133 -15.29 15.49 1.75
C ALA A 133 -16.18 16.00 0.60
N ASN A 134 -17.49 15.77 0.69
CA ASN A 134 -18.45 16.24 -0.31
C ASN A 134 -18.49 17.78 -0.37
N LEU A 135 -18.38 18.49 0.76
CA LEU A 135 -18.32 19.95 0.77
C LEU A 135 -17.10 20.53 0.02
N ILE A 136 -16.00 19.78 -0.05
CA ILE A 136 -14.80 20.12 -0.83
C ILE A 136 -15.00 19.79 -2.31
N LEU A 137 -15.61 18.64 -2.62
CA LEU A 137 -15.91 18.21 -3.99
C LEU A 137 -16.98 19.09 -4.67
N ASP A 138 -17.98 19.54 -3.93
CA ASP A 138 -18.98 20.55 -4.31
C ASP A 138 -18.38 21.95 -4.56
N ASP A 139 -17.06 22.11 -4.39
CA ASP A 139 -16.30 23.32 -4.71
C ASP A 139 -15.09 23.07 -5.63
N GLU A 140 -14.98 21.89 -6.25
CA GLU A 140 -13.82 21.56 -7.11
C GLU A 140 -13.63 22.59 -8.22
N GLY A 141 -12.42 23.15 -8.30
CA GLY A 141 -12.04 24.13 -9.33
C GLY A 141 -12.53 25.56 -9.07
N ASN A 142 -13.27 25.81 -7.98
CA ASN A 142 -13.50 27.17 -7.48
C ASN A 142 -12.28 27.66 -6.67
N ARG A 143 -12.07 28.98 -6.63
CA ARG A 143 -10.99 29.61 -5.85
C ARG A 143 -11.12 29.44 -4.33
N THR A 144 -12.31 29.13 -3.84
CA THR A 144 -12.65 28.92 -2.42
C THR A 144 -12.29 27.53 -1.89
N MET A 145 -11.89 26.61 -2.76
CA MET A 145 -11.70 25.19 -2.44
C MET A 145 -10.62 24.96 -1.36
N ASP A 146 -9.55 25.75 -1.36
CA ASP A 146 -8.44 25.61 -0.41
C ASP A 146 -8.73 26.27 0.94
N GLU A 147 -9.50 27.36 1.00
CA GLU A 147 -10.08 27.86 2.26
C GLU A 147 -11.04 26.84 2.89
N ILE A 148 -11.93 26.24 2.10
CA ILE A 148 -12.87 25.21 2.57
C ILE A 148 -12.10 24.00 3.08
N ALA A 149 -11.15 23.49 2.29
CA ALA A 149 -10.31 22.36 2.68
C ALA A 149 -9.42 22.65 3.90
N PHE A 150 -8.88 23.88 4.03
CA PHE A 150 -8.14 24.30 5.21
C PHE A 150 -9.02 24.26 6.46
N VAL A 151 -10.19 24.88 6.42
CA VAL A 151 -11.09 24.96 7.60
C VAL A 151 -11.63 23.57 7.95
N ALA A 152 -12.00 22.75 6.97
CA ALA A 152 -12.38 21.35 7.20
C ALA A 152 -11.25 20.54 7.86
N ALA A 153 -9.99 20.74 7.43
CA ALA A 153 -8.82 20.07 8.01
C ALA A 153 -8.42 20.62 9.40
N HIS A 154 -8.85 21.81 9.80
CA HIS A 154 -8.33 22.49 10.99
C HIS A 154 -9.35 22.79 12.10
N LEU A 155 -10.66 22.74 11.84
CA LEU A 155 -11.67 22.78 12.90
C LEU A 155 -11.45 21.64 13.92
N SER A 156 -11.75 21.92 15.19
CA SER A 156 -11.63 20.92 16.26
C SER A 156 -12.60 19.76 16.02
N ARG A 157 -12.25 18.57 16.51
CA ARG A 157 -13.13 17.40 16.41
C ARG A 157 -14.43 17.63 17.18
N GLU A 158 -14.33 18.29 18.33
CA GLU A 158 -15.45 18.63 19.20
C GLU A 158 -16.42 19.62 18.54
N THR A 159 -15.92 20.61 17.80
CA THR A 159 -16.72 21.56 16.99
C THR A 159 -17.48 20.85 15.87
N ILE A 160 -16.81 19.99 15.09
CA ILE A 160 -17.44 19.26 13.98
C ILE A 160 -18.52 18.28 14.49
N MET A 161 -18.32 17.70 15.67
CA MET A 161 -19.27 16.76 16.29
C MET A 161 -20.42 17.41 17.07
N ASN A 162 -20.54 18.75 17.08
CA ASN A 162 -21.56 19.46 17.84
C ASN A 162 -22.90 19.49 17.09
N GLU A 163 -24.01 19.18 17.78
CA GLU A 163 -25.36 19.18 17.17
C GLU A 163 -25.82 20.55 16.64
N TYR A 164 -25.18 21.63 17.11
CA TYR A 164 -25.41 23.00 16.68
C TYR A 164 -24.42 23.49 15.60
N PHE A 165 -23.51 22.65 15.12
CA PHE A 165 -22.61 22.97 14.02
C PHE A 165 -23.26 22.63 12.66
N PHE A 166 -23.18 23.55 11.70
CA PHE A 166 -23.74 23.36 10.37
C PHE A 166 -22.62 23.46 9.33
N PRO A 167 -22.17 22.35 8.71
CA PRO A 167 -21.00 22.33 7.82
C PRO A 167 -21.04 23.34 6.67
N SER A 168 -22.23 23.76 6.20
CA SER A 168 -22.39 24.83 5.20
C SER A 168 -21.68 26.13 5.58
N ILE A 169 -21.51 26.42 6.87
CA ILE A 169 -20.86 27.64 7.34
C ILE A 169 -19.39 27.73 6.92
N ILE A 170 -18.74 26.60 6.63
CA ILE A 170 -17.37 26.57 6.09
C ILE A 170 -17.36 27.21 4.68
N LYS A 171 -18.35 26.87 3.84
CA LYS A 171 -18.49 27.41 2.48
C LYS A 171 -18.96 28.85 2.48
N ASP A 172 -20.01 29.19 3.24
CA ASP A 172 -20.45 30.58 3.42
C ASP A 172 -19.29 31.48 3.90
N ASN A 173 -18.46 30.98 4.82
CA ASN A 173 -17.29 31.71 5.33
C ASN A 173 -16.23 31.96 4.26
N ALA A 174 -15.93 30.97 3.41
CA ALA A 174 -14.99 31.13 2.30
C ALA A 174 -15.54 32.08 1.22
N GLU A 175 -16.80 31.91 0.79
CA GLU A 175 -17.44 32.79 -0.18
C GLU A 175 -17.48 34.26 0.31
N LEU A 176 -17.78 34.48 1.59
CA LEU A 176 -17.80 35.82 2.19
C LEU A 176 -16.40 36.45 2.30
N VAL A 177 -15.32 35.68 2.47
CA VAL A 177 -13.95 36.22 2.45
C VAL A 177 -13.67 36.91 1.11
N TYR A 178 -14.01 36.29 -0.03
CA TYR A 178 -13.86 36.93 -1.34
C TYR A 178 -14.90 38.02 -1.62
N ALA A 179 -16.15 37.88 -1.17
CA ALA A 179 -17.17 38.92 -1.32
C ALA A 179 -16.78 40.21 -0.59
N HIS A 180 -15.99 40.11 0.48
CA HIS A 180 -15.50 41.25 1.25
C HIS A 180 -14.27 41.92 0.63
N ASP A 181 -13.48 41.24 -0.21
CA ASP A 181 -12.30 41.83 -0.86
C ASP A 181 -12.68 43.02 -1.75
N GLU A 182 -13.82 42.92 -2.46
CA GLU A 182 -14.39 44.02 -3.25
C GLU A 182 -14.83 45.24 -2.41
N LEU A 183 -14.91 45.10 -1.08
CA LEU A 183 -15.44 46.09 -0.15
C LEU A 183 -14.39 46.68 0.81
N VAL A 184 -13.13 46.20 0.77
CA VAL A 184 -12.06 46.54 1.73
C VAL A 184 -10.87 47.20 1.01
N PRO A 185 -10.83 48.54 0.81
CA PRO A 185 -9.90 49.19 -0.14
C PRO A 185 -8.41 49.19 0.24
N TYR A 186 -8.04 48.73 1.44
CA TYR A 186 -6.64 48.55 1.85
C TYR A 186 -6.14 47.13 1.69
N ALA A 187 -6.98 46.18 1.30
CA ALA A 187 -6.63 44.78 1.10
C ALA A 187 -6.82 44.38 -0.37
N THR A 188 -6.24 43.26 -0.76
CA THR A 188 -6.47 42.58 -2.04
C THR A 188 -6.08 41.12 -1.87
N ILE A 189 -7.00 40.18 -2.11
CA ILE A 189 -6.70 38.74 -2.11
C ILE A 189 -5.88 38.38 -3.36
N VAL A 190 -4.91 37.47 -3.20
CA VAL A 190 -3.93 37.08 -4.21
C VAL A 190 -3.75 35.57 -4.21
N GLU A 191 -4.34 34.94 -5.23
CA GLU A 191 -4.09 33.57 -5.66
C GLU A 191 -2.57 33.35 -5.91
N LYS A 192 -2.03 32.18 -5.52
CA LYS A 192 -0.70 31.68 -5.93
C LYS A 192 -0.87 30.36 -6.68
N ASP A 193 0.24 29.71 -7.04
CA ASP A 193 0.22 28.44 -7.78
C ASP A 193 -0.38 27.27 -6.94
N ASP A 194 -0.32 27.35 -5.60
CA ASP A 194 -0.75 26.29 -4.69
C ASP A 194 -1.46 26.74 -3.38
N TYR A 195 -1.65 28.05 -3.15
CA TYR A 195 -2.36 28.60 -1.97
C TYR A 195 -2.82 30.05 -2.20
N THR A 196 -3.79 30.51 -1.42
CA THR A 196 -4.25 31.91 -1.37
C THR A 196 -3.58 32.70 -0.24
N THR A 197 -3.37 34.00 -0.47
CA THR A 197 -2.96 34.96 0.58
C THR A 197 -3.57 36.34 0.31
N ILE A 198 -3.24 37.34 1.12
CA ILE A 198 -3.76 38.70 1.04
C ILE A 198 -2.62 39.73 1.11
N VAL A 199 -2.73 40.81 0.34
CA VAL A 199 -1.76 41.91 0.28
C VAL A 199 -2.39 43.20 0.79
N TYR A 200 -1.74 43.83 1.77
CA TYR A 200 -2.22 45.08 2.36
C TYR A 200 -1.46 46.31 1.89
N ASN A 201 -2.19 47.38 1.59
CA ASN A 201 -1.65 48.72 1.42
C ASN A 201 -1.17 49.27 2.77
N THR A 202 0.11 49.60 2.92
CA THR A 202 0.67 50.22 4.15
C THR A 202 1.50 51.46 3.83
N GLU A 203 1.73 52.31 4.85
CA GLU A 203 2.59 53.51 4.75
C GLU A 203 4.05 53.19 4.34
N GLU A 204 4.49 51.93 4.51
CA GLU A 204 5.84 51.45 4.19
C GLU A 204 5.92 50.75 2.82
N GLY A 205 4.78 50.52 2.16
CA GLY A 205 4.65 49.74 0.92
C GLY A 205 3.59 48.64 1.04
N PRO A 206 3.41 47.80 -0.01
CA PRO A 206 2.56 46.62 0.07
C PRO A 206 3.14 45.58 1.04
N LEU A 207 2.29 45.00 1.89
CA LEU A 207 2.62 43.94 2.83
C LEU A 207 1.84 42.68 2.45
N GLU A 208 2.52 41.70 1.84
CA GLU A 208 1.97 40.36 1.63
C GLU A 208 1.98 39.58 2.95
N LEU A 209 0.87 38.89 3.24
CA LEU A 209 0.71 38.11 4.46
C LEU A 209 1.35 36.71 4.30
N PRO A 210 2.02 36.14 5.33
CA PRO A 210 2.43 34.74 5.28
C PRO A 210 1.20 33.83 5.20
N ARG A 211 1.26 32.80 4.35
CA ARG A 211 0.18 31.81 4.11
C ARG A 211 -0.56 31.42 5.39
N ASP A 212 0.16 30.87 6.37
CA ASP A 212 -0.45 30.34 7.59
C ASP A 212 -1.13 31.43 8.45
N ILE A 213 -0.69 32.70 8.33
CA ILE A 213 -1.32 33.83 9.03
C ILE A 213 -2.63 34.25 8.34
N TYR A 214 -2.72 34.11 7.02
CA TYR A 214 -3.96 34.34 6.26
C TYR A 214 -5.05 33.34 6.66
N TYR A 215 -4.79 32.03 6.54
CA TYR A 215 -5.83 31.05 6.85
C TYR A 215 -6.24 31.05 8.32
N TRP A 216 -5.28 31.04 9.27
CA TRP A 216 -5.62 30.96 10.70
C TRP A 216 -6.29 32.21 11.28
N TYR A 217 -6.00 33.42 10.77
CA TYR A 217 -6.40 34.67 11.42
C TYR A 217 -7.20 35.64 10.55
N VAL A 218 -7.47 35.30 9.28
CA VAL A 218 -8.42 36.01 8.40
C VAL A 218 -9.56 35.07 7.97
N VAL A 219 -9.22 33.86 7.49
CA VAL A 219 -10.19 32.89 6.96
C VAL A 219 -10.91 32.13 8.08
N HIS A 220 -10.19 31.61 9.08
CA HIS A 220 -10.78 30.68 10.05
C HIS A 220 -12.01 31.26 10.78
N PRO A 221 -13.16 30.55 10.82
CA PRO A 221 -14.42 31.08 11.35
C PRO A 221 -14.49 31.10 12.88
N ASP A 222 -13.79 30.19 13.54
CA ASP A 222 -13.68 30.08 15.00
C ASP A 222 -12.77 31.18 15.56
N LEU A 223 -13.27 32.00 16.49
CA LEU A 223 -12.59 33.18 17.01
C LEU A 223 -11.90 32.95 18.36
N GLY A 224 -12.43 32.11 19.26
CA GLY A 224 -11.72 31.64 20.45
C GLY A 224 -12.48 30.83 21.50
N ASP A 225 -13.72 31.19 21.85
CA ASP A 225 -14.50 30.47 22.90
C ASP A 225 -15.97 30.27 22.56
N GLU A 226 -16.32 30.47 21.29
CA GLU A 226 -17.65 30.35 20.73
C GLU A 226 -17.70 29.30 19.61
N LEU A 227 -18.75 28.49 19.55
CA LEU A 227 -18.97 27.60 18.41
C LEU A 227 -19.11 28.42 17.11
N PRO A 228 -18.35 28.14 16.04
CA PRO A 228 -18.51 28.79 14.75
C PRO A 228 -19.80 28.30 14.07
N THR A 229 -20.93 28.94 14.39
CA THR A 229 -22.27 28.57 13.90
C THR A 229 -23.12 29.78 13.49
N TYR A 230 -24.28 29.52 12.89
CA TYR A 230 -25.30 30.51 12.61
C TYR A 230 -26.13 30.76 13.88
N VAL A 231 -26.27 32.01 14.30
CA VAL A 231 -26.94 32.38 15.56
C VAL A 231 -28.20 33.19 15.30
N ASP A 232 -29.26 32.92 16.05
CA ASP A 232 -30.45 33.75 16.10
C ASP A 232 -30.18 35.03 16.93
N PRO A 233 -30.22 36.23 16.32
CA PRO A 233 -29.87 37.48 17.03
C PRO A 233 -30.72 37.73 18.28
N ASP A 234 -31.99 37.31 18.25
CA ASP A 234 -32.96 37.64 19.31
C ASP A 234 -33.00 36.60 20.45
N TYR A 235 -32.28 35.47 20.34
CA TYR A 235 -32.14 34.47 21.40
C TYR A 235 -31.48 35.08 22.66
N ASN A 236 -31.90 34.67 23.87
CA ASN A 236 -31.60 35.39 25.11
C ASN A 236 -30.95 34.49 26.18
N TYR A 237 -29.62 34.58 26.31
CA TYR A 237 -28.76 33.67 27.08
C TYR A 237 -28.73 33.93 28.59
N VAL A 238 -29.89 34.17 29.20
CA VAL A 238 -30.01 34.54 30.63
C VAL A 238 -30.20 33.33 31.55
N GLU A 239 -30.69 32.21 31.01
CA GLU A 239 -30.95 30.99 31.80
C GLU A 239 -29.82 29.96 31.66
N ASP A 240 -28.88 30.18 30.72
CA ASP A 240 -27.89 29.21 30.27
C ASP A 240 -26.51 29.34 30.94
N SER A 241 -25.88 28.19 31.22
CA SER A 241 -24.47 28.10 31.64
C SER A 241 -23.55 28.71 30.57
N PRO A 242 -22.36 29.24 30.90
CA PRO A 242 -21.44 29.77 29.88
C PRO A 242 -21.09 28.80 28.73
N ARG A 243 -21.17 27.49 28.95
CA ARG A 243 -20.93 26.46 27.92
C ARG A 243 -22.17 26.07 27.10
N ASP A 244 -23.35 26.56 27.48
CA ASP A 244 -24.63 26.25 26.85
C ASP A 244 -25.12 27.43 25.97
N ARG A 245 -24.25 28.42 25.71
CA ARG A 245 -24.59 29.68 24.99
C ARG A 245 -24.41 29.62 23.48
N ASP A 246 -24.01 28.48 22.95
CA ASP A 246 -23.72 28.28 21.53
C ASP A 246 -24.86 27.57 20.79
N TYR A 247 -26.10 27.97 21.10
CA TYR A 247 -27.29 27.45 20.45
C TYR A 247 -27.37 27.91 18.98
N GLY A 248 -26.92 27.03 18.09
CA GLY A 248 -26.95 27.23 16.64
C GLY A 248 -28.35 27.09 16.06
N VAL A 249 -28.66 27.91 15.06
CA VAL A 249 -29.97 28.00 14.41
C VAL A 249 -29.78 28.09 12.90
N PRO A 250 -30.36 27.18 12.09
CA PRO A 250 -30.06 27.15 10.66
C PRO A 250 -30.57 28.41 9.91
N PRO A 251 -29.96 28.75 8.75
CA PRO A 251 -30.52 29.72 7.82
C PRO A 251 -31.95 29.35 7.40
N PRO A 252 -32.83 30.33 7.09
CA PRO A 252 -32.58 31.76 7.05
C PRO A 252 -32.87 32.48 8.39
N ARG A 253 -33.13 31.76 9.49
CA ARG A 253 -33.33 32.39 10.82
C ARG A 253 -31.99 32.82 11.41
N GLY A 254 -31.04 31.89 11.52
CA GLY A 254 -29.70 32.21 11.99
C GLY A 254 -28.96 33.17 11.07
N LYS A 255 -27.91 33.78 11.62
CA LYS A 255 -26.99 34.72 10.97
C LYS A 255 -25.56 34.33 11.29
N PHE A 256 -24.66 34.50 10.34
CA PHE A 256 -23.22 34.37 10.56
C PHE A 256 -22.60 35.75 10.73
N TRP A 257 -21.65 35.90 11.65
CA TRP A 257 -21.11 37.21 12.03
C TRP A 257 -20.41 37.95 10.87
N ARG A 258 -19.84 37.21 9.91
CA ARG A 258 -19.07 37.80 8.79
C ARG A 258 -19.97 38.69 7.92
N ASP A 259 -21.10 38.16 7.42
CA ASP A 259 -22.12 38.91 6.68
C ASP A 259 -22.88 39.93 7.55
N TRP A 260 -23.26 39.54 8.77
CA TRP A 260 -24.23 40.29 9.58
C TRP A 260 -23.85 41.75 9.81
N PHE A 261 -22.56 42.06 10.02
CA PHE A 261 -22.07 43.43 10.23
C PHE A 261 -22.01 44.28 8.95
N PHE A 262 -22.05 43.63 7.78
CA PHE A 262 -22.04 44.26 6.47
C PHE A 262 -23.46 44.59 5.97
N VAL A 263 -24.47 43.78 6.34
CA VAL A 263 -25.87 43.96 5.87
C VAL A 263 -26.86 44.45 6.94
N HIS A 264 -26.60 44.28 8.23
CA HIS A 264 -27.56 44.61 9.29
C HIS A 264 -27.23 45.88 10.10
N ASN A 265 -28.21 46.79 10.14
CA ASN A 265 -28.18 47.99 10.98
C ASN A 265 -29.30 47.93 12.02
N LYS A 266 -28.90 47.84 13.29
CA LYS A 266 -29.78 47.69 14.45
C LYS A 266 -30.42 49.00 14.92
N THR A 267 -29.63 50.06 15.07
CA THR A 267 -30.02 51.27 15.83
C THR A 267 -29.66 52.60 15.15
N GLY A 268 -29.27 52.57 13.87
CA GLY A 268 -28.91 53.75 13.10
C GLY A 268 -27.43 54.15 13.19
N GLN A 269 -26.59 53.32 13.83
CA GLN A 269 -25.14 53.36 13.60
C GLN A 269 -24.83 53.03 12.12
N PRO A 270 -23.67 53.43 11.57
CA PRO A 270 -23.23 52.98 10.25
C PRO A 270 -23.04 51.45 10.18
N LEU A 271 -23.16 50.89 8.97
CA LEU A 271 -22.69 49.53 8.68
C LEU A 271 -21.15 49.50 8.72
N LEU A 272 -20.55 48.32 8.94
CA LEU A 272 -19.09 48.19 8.91
C LEU A 272 -18.46 48.68 7.57
N PRO A 273 -18.98 48.31 6.37
CA PRO A 273 -18.51 48.84 5.09
C PRO A 273 -18.72 50.37 4.91
N ASP A 274 -19.61 51.03 5.65
CA ASP A 274 -19.79 52.49 5.58
C ASP A 274 -18.54 53.26 6.08
N LEU A 275 -17.75 52.67 6.99
CA LEU A 275 -16.46 53.23 7.40
C LEU A 275 -15.33 52.73 6.50
N LEU A 276 -15.31 51.43 6.16
CA LEU A 276 -14.22 50.81 5.41
C LEU A 276 -14.05 51.42 4.01
N ASN A 277 -15.12 51.82 3.31
CA ASN A 277 -15.01 52.43 1.98
C ASN A 277 -14.13 53.70 1.90
N SER A 278 -13.88 54.36 3.04
CA SER A 278 -13.09 55.60 3.13
C SER A 278 -11.61 55.38 3.49
N THR A 279 -11.23 54.14 3.78
CA THR A 279 -9.89 53.76 4.24
C THR A 279 -8.91 53.55 3.09
N THR A 280 -7.61 53.75 3.33
CA THR A 280 -6.58 53.63 2.27
C THR A 280 -5.36 52.78 2.64
N THR A 281 -5.17 52.53 3.94
CA THR A 281 -4.10 51.71 4.48
C THR A 281 -4.65 50.73 5.51
N PHE A 282 -3.93 49.63 5.75
CA PHE A 282 -4.20 48.64 6.79
C PHE A 282 -4.53 49.28 8.16
N LEU A 283 -3.80 50.33 8.52
CA LEU A 283 -3.97 51.01 9.81
C LEU A 283 -5.16 51.98 9.81
N ASP A 284 -5.68 52.39 8.64
CA ASP A 284 -7.00 53.01 8.53
C ASP A 284 -8.11 51.98 8.77
N GLY A 285 -7.95 50.74 8.30
CA GLY A 285 -8.86 49.62 8.56
C GLY A 285 -8.99 49.31 10.05
N ILE A 286 -7.87 49.10 10.75
CA ILE A 286 -7.83 48.93 12.21
C ILE A 286 -8.52 50.09 12.94
N ARG A 287 -8.31 51.33 12.49
CA ARG A 287 -9.00 52.51 13.04
C ARG A 287 -10.51 52.50 12.78
N ALA A 288 -10.92 52.16 11.55
CA ALA A 288 -12.34 52.06 11.16
C ALA A 288 -13.10 51.01 11.97
N VAL A 289 -12.57 49.78 12.09
CA VAL A 289 -13.16 48.72 12.92
C VAL A 289 -13.27 49.16 14.39
N ASN A 290 -12.22 49.75 14.95
CA ASN A 290 -12.25 50.22 16.35
C ASN A 290 -13.26 51.37 16.58
N THR A 291 -13.46 52.25 15.59
CA THR A 291 -14.52 53.27 15.63
C THR A 291 -15.90 52.62 15.52
N TRP A 292 -16.11 51.69 14.58
CA TRP A 292 -17.39 51.01 14.39
C TRP A 292 -17.85 50.24 15.64
N ILE A 293 -16.93 49.54 16.33
CA ILE A 293 -17.22 48.88 17.61
C ILE A 293 -17.62 49.93 18.67
N SER A 294 -16.92 51.06 18.72
CA SER A 294 -17.20 52.16 19.68
C SER A 294 -18.53 52.89 19.41
N GLU A 295 -19.06 52.83 18.19
CA GLU A 295 -20.38 53.37 17.83
C GLU A 295 -21.50 52.32 17.98
N SER A 296 -21.16 51.03 17.88
CA SER A 296 -22.11 49.90 17.97
C SER A 296 -22.33 49.38 19.39
N MET A 297 -21.38 49.62 20.31
CA MET A 297 -21.40 49.05 21.66
C MET A 297 -21.03 50.05 22.77
N THR A 298 -21.59 49.83 23.96
CA THR A 298 -21.16 50.52 25.20
C THR A 298 -20.46 49.54 26.15
N PHE A 299 -19.34 49.96 26.75
CA PHE A 299 -18.60 49.17 27.74
C PHE A 299 -19.36 49.09 29.09
N THR A 300 -20.27 48.14 29.21
CA THR A 300 -21.12 47.88 30.38
C THR A 300 -21.69 46.46 30.33
N SER A 301 -22.30 46.00 31.42
CA SER A 301 -22.91 44.67 31.53
C SER A 301 -24.23 44.73 32.30
N ASP A 302 -25.14 43.82 31.99
CA ASP A 302 -26.34 43.48 32.76
C ASP A 302 -26.27 41.99 33.16
N ASN A 303 -27.41 41.28 33.19
CA ASN A 303 -27.48 39.87 33.57
C ASN A 303 -27.02 38.90 32.46
N GLU A 304 -27.08 39.29 31.18
CA GLU A 304 -26.73 38.42 30.05
C GLU A 304 -25.25 38.59 29.66
N ARG A 305 -24.56 37.49 29.33
CA ARG A 305 -23.12 37.47 29.03
C ARG A 305 -22.84 36.58 27.79
N PRO A 306 -23.19 37.02 26.57
CA PRO A 306 -23.01 36.23 25.35
C PRO A 306 -21.58 36.35 24.81
N ASN A 307 -21.04 35.25 24.30
CA ASN A 307 -19.80 35.13 23.50
C ASN A 307 -20.08 35.32 21.99
N GLN A 308 -21.23 34.84 21.52
CA GLN A 308 -21.60 34.88 20.09
C GLN A 308 -21.69 36.30 19.49
N PRO A 309 -20.83 36.69 18.52
CA PRO A 309 -20.73 38.07 18.03
C PRO A 309 -22.02 38.63 17.42
N VAL A 310 -22.84 37.79 16.77
CA VAL A 310 -24.17 38.18 16.24
C VAL A 310 -25.07 38.67 17.37
N ARG A 311 -25.12 37.94 18.49
CA ARG A 311 -25.88 38.34 19.68
C ARG A 311 -25.26 39.56 20.34
N ILE A 312 -23.94 39.62 20.49
CA ILE A 312 -23.25 40.77 21.11
C ILE A 312 -23.62 42.06 20.36
N TYR A 313 -23.59 42.07 19.02
CA TYR A 313 -24.03 43.21 18.22
C TYR A 313 -25.53 43.53 18.42
N GLN A 314 -26.40 42.51 18.35
CA GLN A 314 -27.84 42.69 18.58
C GLN A 314 -28.15 43.19 20.01
N LYS A 315 -27.28 42.91 20.99
CA LYS A 315 -27.37 43.43 22.36
C LYS A 315 -26.79 44.84 22.50
N GLY A 316 -25.60 45.11 21.96
CA GLY A 316 -24.97 46.44 21.90
C GLY A 316 -24.32 46.91 23.22
N ILE A 317 -24.05 45.99 24.14
CA ILE A 317 -23.27 46.23 25.36
C ILE A 317 -22.33 45.06 25.63
N GLY A 318 -21.20 45.33 26.28
CA GLY A 318 -20.21 44.30 26.58
C GLY A 318 -19.11 44.73 27.55
N ARG A 319 -18.29 43.78 28.01
CA ARG A 319 -17.05 44.00 28.78
C ARG A 319 -15.85 43.55 27.93
N CYS A 320 -14.71 43.26 28.56
CA CYS A 320 -13.49 42.82 27.85
C CYS A 320 -13.73 41.62 26.93
N GLY A 321 -14.40 40.56 27.40
CA GLY A 321 -14.80 39.41 26.55
C GLY A 321 -15.59 39.87 25.31
N GLU A 322 -16.79 40.44 25.50
CA GLU A 322 -17.62 40.83 24.35
C GLU A 322 -16.98 41.90 23.42
N HIS A 323 -15.97 42.64 23.88
CA HIS A 323 -15.15 43.51 23.03
C HIS A 323 -14.00 42.77 22.34
N GLN A 324 -13.47 41.69 22.92
CA GLN A 324 -12.54 40.76 22.29
C GLN A 324 -13.24 40.02 21.14
N ASP A 325 -14.38 39.39 21.41
CA ASP A 325 -15.13 38.56 20.46
C ASP A 325 -15.55 39.38 19.24
N MET A 326 -16.14 40.55 19.48
CA MET A 326 -16.52 41.51 18.44
C MET A 326 -15.35 42.10 17.68
N ARG A 327 -14.18 42.27 18.31
CA ARG A 327 -12.97 42.78 17.64
C ARG A 327 -12.29 41.71 16.80
N SER A 328 -12.34 40.44 17.21
CA SER A 328 -11.99 39.29 16.38
C SER A 328 -12.96 39.19 15.18
N ALA A 329 -14.27 39.15 15.42
CA ALA A 329 -15.29 38.98 14.38
C ALA A 329 -15.29 40.14 13.36
N ALA A 330 -15.43 41.39 13.81
CA ALA A 330 -15.47 42.56 12.93
C ALA A 330 -14.11 42.81 12.26
N GLY A 331 -13.00 42.42 12.90
CA GLY A 331 -11.66 42.46 12.32
C GLY A 331 -11.49 41.46 11.18
N ARG A 332 -11.81 40.18 11.39
CA ARG A 332 -11.75 39.15 10.33
C ARG A 332 -12.76 39.41 9.21
N ALA A 333 -13.94 39.95 9.53
CA ALA A 333 -14.90 40.42 8.53
C ALA A 333 -14.35 41.59 7.70
N ALA A 334 -13.57 42.50 8.30
CA ALA A 334 -12.83 43.55 7.59
C ALA A 334 -11.51 43.06 6.96
N LEU A 335 -11.35 41.74 6.77
CA LEU A 335 -10.15 41.09 6.25
C LEU A 335 -8.84 41.50 6.95
N LEU A 336 -8.87 41.64 8.28
CA LEU A 336 -7.69 41.91 9.11
C LEU A 336 -7.26 40.64 9.86
N PRO A 337 -5.95 40.39 10.05
CA PRO A 337 -5.43 39.17 10.66
C PRO A 337 -5.45 39.29 12.18
N ILE A 338 -6.56 38.87 12.82
CA ILE A 338 -6.84 39.09 14.25
C ILE A 338 -6.82 37.79 15.05
N VAL A 339 -6.21 37.88 16.24
CA VAL A 339 -6.14 36.82 17.25
C VAL A 339 -6.65 37.31 18.61
N PRO A 340 -7.36 36.48 19.41
CA PRO A 340 -7.63 36.76 20.81
C PRO A 340 -6.34 36.66 21.65
N THR A 341 -6.22 37.52 22.67
CA THR A 341 -5.15 37.52 23.67
C THR A 341 -5.73 37.54 25.07
N SER A 342 -5.28 36.63 25.94
CA SER A 342 -5.95 36.29 27.20
C SER A 342 -5.00 36.28 28.39
N ASN A 343 -5.51 36.76 29.54
CA ASN A 343 -4.79 36.94 30.80
C ASN A 343 -5.76 36.63 31.98
N ASN A 344 -6.09 35.35 32.11
CA ASN A 344 -7.27 34.91 32.86
C ASN A 344 -7.15 35.05 34.39
N ALA A 345 -5.93 35.06 34.94
CA ALA A 345 -5.72 35.21 36.39
C ALA A 345 -5.97 36.64 36.89
N GLU A 346 -5.72 37.65 36.06
CA GLU A 346 -6.00 39.06 36.40
C GLU A 346 -7.34 39.55 35.86
N ASP A 347 -8.21 38.68 35.35
CA ASP A 347 -9.48 39.03 34.69
C ASP A 347 -9.29 40.10 33.60
N HIS A 348 -8.55 39.76 32.54
CA HIS A 348 -8.53 40.57 31.33
C HIS A 348 -8.28 39.76 30.06
N VAL A 349 -8.87 40.26 28.97
CA VAL A 349 -8.76 39.73 27.61
C VAL A 349 -8.85 40.89 26.61
N TRP A 350 -8.16 40.76 25.49
CA TRP A 350 -8.07 41.75 24.41
C TRP A 350 -7.65 41.05 23.10
N ASN A 351 -7.11 41.76 22.11
CA ASN A 351 -6.74 41.18 20.81
C ASN A 351 -5.37 41.64 20.35
N GLU A 352 -4.83 40.94 19.36
CA GLU A 352 -3.69 41.40 18.57
C GLU A 352 -3.99 41.34 17.08
N PHE A 353 -3.37 42.25 16.32
CA PHE A 353 -3.33 42.18 14.86
C PHE A 353 -1.93 41.90 14.35
N TRP A 354 -1.81 41.17 13.25
CA TRP A 354 -0.52 40.95 12.60
C TRP A 354 -0.18 42.07 11.61
N LYS A 355 0.98 42.72 11.79
CA LYS A 355 1.61 43.62 10.81
C LYS A 355 3.12 43.37 10.75
N GLY A 356 3.52 42.18 10.29
CA GLY A 356 4.91 41.69 10.31
C GLY A 356 5.43 41.25 11.69
N ARG A 357 4.66 41.59 12.74
CA ARG A 357 4.66 41.00 14.08
C ARG A 357 3.24 41.08 14.62
N TRP A 358 2.95 40.37 15.71
CA TRP A 358 1.77 40.65 16.51
C TRP A 358 1.88 42.02 17.21
N VAL A 359 0.77 42.76 17.24
CA VAL A 359 0.65 44.11 17.79
C VAL A 359 -0.55 44.16 18.73
N HIS A 360 -0.31 44.50 20.00
CA HIS A 360 -1.34 44.77 21.02
C HIS A 360 -2.45 45.67 20.47
N TRP A 361 -3.72 45.26 20.62
CA TRP A 361 -4.88 46.03 20.24
C TRP A 361 -6.03 45.88 21.24
N ASP A 362 -6.22 46.93 22.04
CA ASP A 362 -7.48 47.19 22.75
C ASP A 362 -7.97 48.62 22.40
N GLY A 363 -8.55 49.40 23.33
CA GLY A 363 -8.90 50.81 23.12
C GLY A 363 -7.69 51.72 22.78
N THR A 364 -6.47 51.18 22.85
CA THR A 364 -5.28 51.71 22.19
C THR A 364 -4.48 50.58 21.55
N TYR A 365 -3.70 50.87 20.51
CA TYR A 365 -2.81 49.89 19.87
C TYR A 365 -1.32 50.15 20.20
N ASP A 366 -0.51 49.08 20.14
CA ASP A 366 0.94 49.05 20.35
C ASP A 366 1.42 49.70 21.67
N ARG A 367 0.75 49.35 22.78
CA ARG A 367 1.02 49.85 24.14
C ARG A 367 0.88 48.73 25.20
N PRO A 368 1.58 47.59 25.07
CA PRO A 368 1.31 46.40 25.87
C PRO A 368 1.48 46.63 27.39
N TYR A 369 2.49 47.38 27.83
CA TYR A 369 2.69 47.75 29.24
C TYR A 369 1.60 48.67 29.85
N ILE A 370 0.49 48.96 29.14
CA ILE A 370 -0.62 49.77 29.69
C ILE A 370 -1.27 49.14 30.92
N TYR A 371 -1.28 47.81 31.02
CA TYR A 371 -1.89 47.08 32.14
C TYR A 371 -1.07 47.22 33.44
N GLU A 372 0.25 47.21 33.34
CA GLU A 372 1.13 47.38 34.49
C GLU A 372 1.36 48.86 34.81
N GLN A 373 1.91 49.60 33.85
CA GLN A 373 2.33 50.99 34.05
C GLN A 373 1.16 51.98 34.04
N GLY A 374 -0.01 51.57 33.53
CA GLY A 374 -1.24 52.37 33.49
C GLY A 374 -2.31 51.92 34.48
N TRP A 375 -2.62 50.62 34.56
CA TRP A 375 -3.67 50.10 35.47
C TRP A 375 -3.14 49.57 36.81
N GLY A 376 -1.84 49.30 36.95
CA GLY A 376 -1.24 48.79 38.18
C GLY A 376 -1.53 47.31 38.45
N LYS A 377 -1.71 46.49 37.40
CA LYS A 377 -1.73 45.02 37.51
C LYS A 377 -0.28 44.48 37.53
N THR A 378 -0.08 43.34 38.21
CA THR A 378 1.14 42.52 38.09
C THR A 378 0.74 41.26 37.33
N LEU A 379 1.10 41.18 36.05
CA LEU A 379 0.61 40.13 35.14
C LEU A 379 1.32 38.79 35.43
N SER A 380 0.58 37.69 35.42
CA SER A 380 1.16 36.35 35.66
C SER A 380 1.48 35.59 34.38
N SER A 381 0.62 35.67 33.37
CA SER A 381 0.94 35.27 31.99
C SER A 381 -0.06 35.84 31.00
N VAL A 382 0.35 35.93 29.75
CA VAL A 382 -0.48 36.30 28.60
C VAL A 382 -0.24 35.29 27.48
N TRP A 383 -1.32 34.78 26.89
CA TRP A 383 -1.25 33.85 25.76
C TRP A 383 -2.26 34.24 24.68
N ASN A 384 -2.00 33.80 23.45
CA ASN A 384 -2.91 33.90 22.31
C ASN A 384 -3.49 32.52 21.99
N GLN A 385 -4.63 32.49 21.31
CA GLN A 385 -5.29 31.25 20.87
C GLN A 385 -5.53 31.19 19.36
N ARG A 386 -5.35 30.00 18.79
CA ARG A 386 -5.62 29.60 17.41
C ARG A 386 -7.00 28.94 17.33
N GLY A 387 -7.67 29.02 16.19
CA GLY A 387 -9.07 28.58 16.02
C GLY A 387 -9.32 27.07 16.10
N ASP A 388 -8.31 26.25 16.36
CA ASP A 388 -8.47 24.82 16.71
C ASP A 388 -8.32 24.56 18.22
N GLY A 389 -8.09 25.62 19.02
CA GLY A 389 -7.87 25.55 20.45
C GLY A 389 -6.39 25.57 20.88
N TRP A 390 -5.41 25.58 19.96
CA TRP A 390 -3.98 25.66 20.31
C TRP A 390 -3.61 27.04 20.87
N THR A 391 -2.73 27.07 21.88
CA THR A 391 -2.33 28.31 22.58
C THR A 391 -0.82 28.48 22.67
N TRP A 392 -0.35 29.72 22.59
CA TRP A 392 1.07 30.06 22.75
C TRP A 392 1.30 31.29 23.62
N ASP A 393 2.43 31.30 24.33
CA ASP A 393 2.80 32.40 25.24
C ASP A 393 3.19 33.68 24.47
N VAL A 394 2.72 34.82 24.99
CA VAL A 394 3.13 36.17 24.56
C VAL A 394 3.47 37.08 25.75
N THR A 395 3.62 36.54 26.96
CA THR A 395 3.80 37.25 28.24
C THR A 395 4.94 38.28 28.19
N SER A 396 6.06 37.90 27.58
CA SER A 396 7.26 38.75 27.40
C SER A 396 7.06 40.02 26.55
N ARG A 397 5.87 40.22 25.95
CA ARG A 397 5.47 41.46 25.29
C ARG A 397 4.84 42.47 26.25
N TYR A 398 4.32 42.00 27.38
CA TYR A 398 3.41 42.73 28.28
C TYR A 398 4.00 43.02 29.67
N THR A 399 4.93 42.19 30.14
CA THR A 399 5.58 42.27 31.44
C THR A 399 7.02 41.72 31.35
N ASP A 400 7.84 41.95 32.37
CA ASP A 400 9.14 41.28 32.52
C ASP A 400 8.93 39.83 33.00
N VAL A 401 9.75 38.89 32.52
CA VAL A 401 9.47 37.44 32.65
C VAL A 401 10.55 36.62 33.35
N CYS A 402 10.10 35.57 34.04
CA CYS A 402 10.89 34.45 34.53
C CYS A 402 10.56 33.16 33.72
N PRO A 403 11.53 32.53 33.05
CA PRO A 403 11.31 31.24 32.38
C PRO A 403 11.03 30.10 33.38
N LEU A 404 10.11 29.21 33.03
CA LEU A 404 9.82 27.97 33.75
C LEU A 404 9.95 26.76 32.81
N ASP A 405 10.95 25.92 33.05
CA ASP A 405 11.10 24.63 32.38
C ASP A 405 10.30 23.54 33.09
N VAL A 406 9.47 22.82 32.34
CA VAL A 406 8.65 21.71 32.82
C VAL A 406 9.11 20.42 32.17
N THR A 407 9.15 19.32 32.94
CA THR A 407 9.35 17.96 32.42
C THR A 407 8.30 17.02 33.02
N VAL A 408 7.49 16.38 32.18
CA VAL A 408 6.49 15.39 32.57
C VAL A 408 7.00 14.00 32.19
N THR A 409 6.95 13.07 33.14
CA THR A 409 7.42 11.69 32.95
C THR A 409 6.39 10.66 33.41
N ASP A 410 6.43 9.48 32.83
CA ASP A 410 5.64 8.33 33.24
C ASP A 410 6.18 7.70 34.56
N GLN A 411 5.52 6.65 35.04
CA GLN A 411 5.94 5.94 36.25
C GLN A 411 7.35 5.30 36.09
N ARG A 412 7.81 4.95 34.89
CA ARG A 412 9.18 4.46 34.63
C ARG A 412 10.22 5.58 34.55
N GLY A 413 9.81 6.83 34.37
CA GLY A 413 10.69 7.98 34.15
C GLY A 413 10.98 8.27 32.68
N LEU A 414 10.22 7.66 31.76
CA LEU A 414 10.24 8.01 30.33
C LEU A 414 9.42 9.29 30.09
N PRO A 415 9.70 10.06 29.02
CA PRO A 415 8.88 11.21 28.64
C PRO A 415 7.40 10.84 28.44
N ALA A 416 6.49 11.64 28.99
CA ALA A 416 5.05 11.53 28.74
C ALA A 416 4.61 12.59 27.72
N ASP A 417 4.17 12.16 26.54
CA ASP A 417 3.54 13.02 25.54
C ASP A 417 2.06 13.25 25.84
N GLY A 418 1.46 14.28 25.25
CA GLY A 418 0.02 14.48 25.32
C GLY A 418 -0.49 14.87 26.72
N ALA A 419 0.41 15.20 27.66
CA ALA A 419 0.06 15.56 29.02
C ALA A 419 -0.22 17.06 29.12
N LEU A 420 -1.44 17.42 29.54
CA LEU A 420 -1.85 18.80 29.75
C LEU A 420 -1.24 19.32 31.06
N VAL A 421 -0.33 20.28 30.95
CA VAL A 421 0.23 21.01 32.10
C VAL A 421 -0.53 22.32 32.24
N GLU A 422 -1.12 22.54 33.42
CA GLU A 422 -1.68 23.82 33.81
C GLU A 422 -0.77 24.51 34.82
N ILE A 423 -0.44 25.78 34.58
CA ILE A 423 0.21 26.68 35.52
C ILE A 423 -0.87 27.55 36.18
N LYS A 424 -0.88 27.59 37.51
CA LYS A 424 -1.91 28.24 38.33
C LYS A 424 -1.29 29.28 39.27
N THR A 425 -2.01 30.36 39.54
CA THR A 425 -1.60 31.48 40.41
C THR A 425 -2.83 32.08 41.12
N GLU A 426 -2.63 33.04 42.02
CA GLU A 426 -3.71 33.79 42.68
C GLU A 426 -4.63 34.49 41.67
N MET A 427 -5.95 34.37 41.84
CA MET A 427 -6.91 35.19 41.11
C MET A 427 -6.93 36.62 41.68
N TYR A 428 -6.83 37.63 40.81
CA TYR A 428 -6.72 39.05 41.19
C TYR A 428 -7.84 39.59 42.09
N TYR A 429 -9.04 39.00 42.04
CA TYR A 429 -10.15 39.38 42.93
C TYR A 429 -10.29 38.53 44.20
N VAL A 430 -9.63 37.38 44.27
CA VAL A 430 -9.74 36.40 45.36
C VAL A 430 -8.39 35.69 45.53
N GLU A 431 -7.49 36.27 46.31
CA GLU A 431 -6.10 35.78 46.49
C GLU A 431 -6.05 34.31 46.96
N GLU A 432 -7.03 33.85 47.73
CA GLU A 432 -7.12 32.45 48.17
C GLU A 432 -7.32 31.49 46.99
N LEU A 433 -8.11 31.87 45.98
CA LEU A 433 -8.43 31.05 44.82
C LEU A 433 -7.22 30.94 43.88
N LYS A 434 -6.90 29.72 43.46
CA LYS A 434 -5.85 29.45 42.48
C LYS A 434 -6.47 29.09 41.15
N THR A 435 -6.24 29.94 40.14
CA THR A 435 -6.81 29.82 38.80
C THR A 435 -5.71 29.57 37.78
N THR A 436 -6.04 28.91 36.67
CA THR A 436 -5.11 28.64 35.58
C THR A 436 -4.79 29.94 34.85
N THR A 437 -3.50 30.28 34.79
CA THR A 437 -3.00 31.46 34.08
C THR A 437 -2.48 31.11 32.70
N ASN A 438 -1.77 29.97 32.58
CA ASN A 438 -1.22 29.45 31.33
C ASN A 438 -1.35 27.92 31.32
N PHE A 439 -1.38 27.32 30.14
CA PHE A 439 -1.40 25.87 29.97
C PHE A 439 -0.79 25.48 28.61
N ALA A 440 -0.28 24.26 28.51
CA ALA A 440 0.18 23.68 27.26
C ALA A 440 0.21 22.15 27.37
N THR A 441 0.24 21.44 26.24
CA THR A 441 0.37 19.98 26.20
C THR A 441 1.81 19.57 25.86
N THR A 442 2.39 18.61 26.59
CA THR A 442 3.73 18.10 26.28
C THR A 442 3.80 17.42 24.92
N ASP A 443 4.92 17.66 24.23
CA ASP A 443 5.29 16.95 23.01
C ASP A 443 5.94 15.59 23.33
N HIS A 444 6.46 14.91 22.30
CA HIS A 444 7.16 13.63 22.46
C HIS A 444 8.35 13.64 23.44
N THR A 445 9.00 14.79 23.65
CA THR A 445 10.11 14.94 24.60
C THR A 445 9.65 15.04 26.06
N GLY A 446 8.34 15.17 26.30
CA GLY A 446 7.75 15.31 27.63
C GLY A 446 8.07 16.65 28.27
N LYS A 447 8.36 17.71 27.49
CA LYS A 447 8.82 19.00 28.01
C LYS A 447 8.00 20.17 27.49
N LEU A 448 8.01 21.25 28.28
CA LEU A 448 7.43 22.55 27.97
C LEU A 448 8.31 23.63 28.61
N THR A 449 8.31 24.84 28.04
CA THR A 449 8.87 26.03 28.68
C THR A 449 7.83 27.14 28.65
N PHE A 450 7.49 27.70 29.80
CA PHE A 450 6.58 28.86 29.93
C PHE A 450 7.38 30.12 30.22
N MET A 451 6.93 31.28 29.74
CA MET A 451 7.48 32.59 30.10
C MET A 451 6.50 33.27 31.05
N LEU A 452 6.69 33.12 32.35
CA LEU A 452 5.76 33.63 33.36
C LEU A 452 6.16 35.02 33.83
N GLY A 453 5.22 35.85 34.26
CA GLY A 453 5.51 37.17 34.83
C GLY A 453 6.17 37.09 36.22
N ASP A 454 6.91 38.13 36.59
CA ASP A 454 7.61 38.19 37.88
C ASP A 454 6.80 38.86 39.02
N GLU A 455 7.36 38.90 40.23
CA GLU A 455 6.65 39.26 41.48
C GLU A 455 5.40 38.41 41.82
N ARG A 456 5.28 37.20 41.24
CA ARG A 456 4.13 36.28 41.41
C ARG A 456 4.48 34.97 42.12
N ASN A 457 3.45 34.20 42.47
CA ASN A 457 3.55 32.83 42.96
C ASN A 457 2.90 31.87 41.96
N TYR A 458 3.50 30.68 41.81
CA TYR A 458 3.08 29.67 40.85
C TYR A 458 2.97 28.27 41.46
N TRP A 459 1.88 27.62 41.09
CA TRP A 459 1.61 26.20 41.30
C TRP A 459 1.29 25.54 39.95
N GLY A 460 1.17 24.21 39.91
CA GLY A 460 0.68 23.55 38.71
C GLY A 460 0.20 22.12 38.90
N THR A 461 -0.37 21.59 37.83
CA THR A 461 -0.92 20.23 37.71
C THR A 461 -0.58 19.68 36.32
N ALA A 462 -0.35 18.37 36.22
CA ALA A 462 -0.15 17.68 34.94
C ALA A 462 -1.12 16.50 34.82
N ASP A 463 -1.99 16.54 33.80
CA ASP A 463 -2.91 15.46 33.43
C ASP A 463 -2.39 14.70 32.20
N GLY A 464 -1.94 13.45 32.41
CA GLY A 464 -1.53 12.54 31.35
C GLY A 464 -2.63 11.58 30.88
N GLY A 465 -3.90 11.88 31.17
CA GLY A 465 -5.04 11.07 30.75
C GLY A 465 -4.97 9.65 31.31
N GLU A 466 -4.80 8.65 30.43
CA GLU A 466 -4.68 7.26 30.83
C GLU A 466 -3.52 7.00 31.80
N LEU A 467 -2.41 7.75 31.68
CA LEU A 467 -1.26 7.67 32.58
C LEU A 467 -1.54 8.19 34.00
N GLY A 468 -2.64 8.91 34.19
CA GLY A 468 -3.04 9.56 35.44
C GLY A 468 -2.48 10.98 35.60
N ASN A 469 -2.54 11.51 36.83
CA ASN A 469 -2.26 12.92 37.13
C ASN A 469 -1.16 13.06 38.21
N ASP A 470 -0.38 14.15 38.14
CA ASP A 470 0.49 14.63 39.23
C ASP A 470 0.20 16.12 39.54
N PRO A 471 -0.28 16.47 40.75
CA PRO A 471 -0.71 15.58 41.83
C PRO A 471 -1.93 14.74 41.46
N LEU A 472 -2.17 13.66 42.21
CA LEU A 472 -3.34 12.77 42.01
C LEU A 472 -4.66 13.51 42.22
N THR A 473 -5.64 13.24 41.36
CA THR A 473 -6.99 13.84 41.37
C THR A 473 -7.73 13.66 42.70
N GLY A 474 -8.30 14.73 43.23
CA GLY A 474 -9.07 14.77 44.48
C GLY A 474 -8.93 16.13 45.17
N ASP A 475 -9.15 16.19 46.49
CA ASP A 475 -8.92 17.38 47.33
C ASP A 475 -7.41 17.72 47.52
N VAL A 476 -6.56 17.37 46.56
CA VAL A 476 -5.11 17.56 46.63
C VAL A 476 -4.75 18.91 46.02
N ALA A 477 -4.15 19.79 46.81
CA ALA A 477 -3.71 21.10 46.37
C ALA A 477 -2.69 21.00 45.21
N PRO A 478 -2.69 21.93 44.25
CA PRO A 478 -1.74 21.93 43.14
C PRO A 478 -0.29 22.07 43.64
N LYS A 479 0.65 21.54 42.86
CA LYS A 479 2.06 21.42 43.22
C LYS A 479 2.72 22.80 43.24
N GLU A 480 3.37 23.17 44.35
CA GLU A 480 4.17 24.40 44.43
C GLU A 480 5.34 24.35 43.44
N ILE A 481 5.51 25.41 42.64
CA ILE A 481 6.56 25.53 41.61
C ILE A 481 7.56 26.62 41.99
N ALA A 482 7.09 27.85 42.16
CA ALA A 482 7.92 29.01 42.44
C ALA A 482 7.15 30.04 43.27
N MET A 483 7.82 30.69 44.22
CA MET A 483 7.23 31.66 45.14
C MET A 483 8.02 32.97 45.08
N ASN A 484 7.33 34.11 44.99
CA ASN A 484 7.90 35.45 44.80
C ASN A 484 8.94 35.46 43.65
N THR A 485 8.48 35.23 42.42
CA THR A 485 9.33 35.18 41.22
C THR A 485 10.08 36.49 40.97
N SER A 486 11.16 36.44 40.18
CA SER A 486 11.98 37.61 39.83
C SER A 486 12.43 37.55 38.37
N ALA A 487 12.33 38.67 37.66
CA ALA A 487 12.63 38.78 36.23
C ALA A 487 14.01 38.20 35.87
N GLY A 488 14.06 37.46 34.77
CA GLY A 488 15.27 36.78 34.28
C GLY A 488 15.77 35.61 35.14
N THR A 489 15.02 35.19 36.17
CA THR A 489 15.35 33.99 36.96
C THR A 489 14.72 32.76 36.30
N GLU A 490 15.53 31.74 36.02
CA GLU A 490 15.07 30.45 35.49
C GLU A 490 14.57 29.56 36.64
N TYR A 491 13.38 28.97 36.48
CA TYR A 491 12.77 28.00 37.38
C TYR A 491 12.58 26.66 36.66
N SER A 492 12.47 25.55 37.41
CA SER A 492 12.13 24.26 36.82
C SER A 492 11.28 23.38 37.74
N VAL A 493 10.41 22.56 37.14
CA VAL A 493 9.58 21.57 37.83
C VAL A 493 9.50 20.27 37.03
N SER A 494 9.49 19.14 37.75
CA SER A 494 9.22 17.84 37.14
C SER A 494 7.91 17.25 37.68
N PHE A 495 7.05 16.79 36.78
CA PHE A 495 5.85 16.01 37.09
C PHE A 495 6.09 14.53 36.79
N ARG A 496 5.58 13.64 37.64
CA ARG A 496 5.73 12.19 37.46
C ARG A 496 4.40 11.48 37.65
N LEU A 497 3.86 11.01 36.53
CA LEU A 497 2.54 10.41 36.44
C LEU A 497 2.52 9.02 37.10
N PRO A 498 1.37 8.58 37.64
CA PRO A 498 1.29 7.39 38.47
C PRO A 498 1.36 6.06 37.72
N LYS A 499 1.24 6.04 36.38
CA LYS A 499 1.31 4.82 35.53
C LYS A 499 2.31 5.00 34.38
N SER A 500 2.53 3.93 33.61
CA SER A 500 3.25 3.90 32.33
C SER A 500 2.43 3.17 31.28
N ALA A 501 2.61 3.50 30.00
CA ALA A 501 2.15 2.65 28.90
C ALA A 501 2.92 1.31 28.93
N GLU A 502 2.24 0.19 28.61
CA GLU A 502 2.87 -1.14 28.62
C GLU A 502 3.91 -1.29 27.49
N SER A 503 5.04 -1.93 27.80
CA SER A 503 6.02 -2.35 26.78
C SER A 503 5.53 -3.57 26.00
N PRO A 504 5.93 -3.73 24.73
CA PRO A 504 5.79 -4.99 24.00
C PRO A 504 6.53 -6.11 24.75
N LYS A 505 5.91 -7.29 24.84
CA LYS A 505 6.41 -8.44 25.61
C LYS A 505 7.43 -9.23 24.78
N TYR A 506 8.62 -8.68 24.57
CA TYR A 506 9.63 -9.29 23.70
C TYR A 506 10.70 -10.11 24.45
N THR A 507 11.31 -11.07 23.75
CA THR A 507 12.59 -11.72 24.11
C THR A 507 13.61 -11.44 23.01
N PRO A 508 14.85 -11.01 23.32
CA PRO A 508 15.88 -10.82 22.30
C PRO A 508 16.46 -12.16 21.82
N LEU A 509 16.49 -12.37 20.51
CA LEU A 509 17.21 -13.48 19.88
C LEU A 509 18.72 -13.16 19.84
N PRO A 510 19.62 -14.09 20.21
CA PRO A 510 21.03 -13.97 19.87
C PRO A 510 21.21 -13.98 18.35
N THR A 511 21.97 -13.02 17.81
CA THR A 511 22.29 -12.96 16.38
C THR A 511 23.12 -14.18 15.96
N GLY A 512 22.49 -15.13 15.27
CA GLY A 512 23.16 -16.36 14.84
C GLY A 512 22.19 -17.51 14.60
N ASN A 513 21.26 -17.36 13.65
CA ASN A 513 20.65 -18.52 13.02
C ASN A 513 21.62 -19.06 11.95
N SER A 514 21.63 -20.37 11.69
CA SER A 514 22.49 -21.00 10.69
C SER A 514 21.69 -21.49 9.48
N GLY A 515 20.76 -20.65 9.02
CA GLY A 515 19.95 -20.89 7.83
C GLY A 515 20.70 -20.55 6.54
N HIS A 516 20.10 -20.86 5.40
CA HIS A 516 20.63 -20.43 4.12
C HIS A 516 20.33 -18.93 3.93
N PHE A 517 21.34 -18.21 3.41
CA PHE A 517 21.27 -16.78 3.15
C PHE A 517 20.53 -16.56 1.83
N ALA A 518 19.50 -15.72 1.81
CA ALA A 518 18.76 -15.39 0.58
C ALA A 518 19.07 -13.96 0.12
N PHE A 519 18.81 -12.98 1.00
CA PHE A 519 18.93 -11.55 0.71
C PHE A 519 19.40 -10.77 1.94
N LYS A 520 19.81 -9.51 1.73
CA LYS A 520 20.02 -8.52 2.79
C LYS A 520 19.10 -7.32 2.59
N ALA A 521 18.39 -6.94 3.65
CA ALA A 521 17.64 -5.70 3.73
C ALA A 521 18.47 -4.64 4.47
N ASN A 522 18.93 -3.62 3.76
CA ASN A 522 19.49 -2.40 4.35
C ASN A 522 18.35 -1.43 4.65
N ILE A 523 17.88 -1.48 5.90
CA ILE A 523 16.71 -0.75 6.38
C ILE A 523 17.19 0.54 7.05
N THR A 524 16.67 1.68 6.60
CA THR A 524 16.82 2.98 7.26
C THR A 524 15.43 3.50 7.62
N TYR A 525 15.21 3.94 8.86
CA TYR A 525 13.97 4.63 9.22
C TYR A 525 14.26 5.83 10.10
N ARG A 526 13.45 6.89 9.97
CA ARG A 526 13.58 8.14 10.74
C ARG A 526 12.23 8.81 10.92
N VAL A 527 11.93 9.25 12.14
CA VAL A 527 10.81 10.15 12.42
C VAL A 527 11.16 11.54 11.90
N LYS A 528 10.37 12.03 10.95
CA LYS A 528 10.51 13.31 10.25
C LYS A 528 9.93 14.45 11.10
N ASP A 529 8.69 14.26 11.51
CA ASP A 529 7.88 15.19 12.31
C ASP A 529 6.85 14.41 13.13
N HIS A 530 6.15 15.14 14.00
CA HIS A 530 5.11 14.59 14.85
C HIS A 530 3.96 15.59 15.02
N ILE A 531 2.79 15.07 15.35
CA ILE A 531 1.56 15.86 15.54
C ILE A 531 1.00 15.55 16.92
N THR A 532 1.09 16.51 17.84
CA THR A 532 0.66 16.37 19.24
C THR A 532 -0.79 16.83 19.38
N ARG A 533 -1.67 15.92 19.78
CA ARG A 533 -3.11 16.20 19.96
C ARG A 533 -3.39 16.72 21.37
N GLY A 534 -3.20 18.00 21.60
CA GLY A 534 -3.41 18.59 22.91
C GLY A 534 -4.87 18.76 23.28
N LYS A 535 -5.12 19.25 24.50
CA LYS A 535 -6.44 19.76 24.89
C LYS A 535 -6.34 21.22 25.33
N ASN A 536 -7.28 22.03 24.89
CA ASN A 536 -7.47 23.37 25.45
C ASN A 536 -8.03 23.25 26.87
N ALA A 537 -7.47 23.96 27.84
CA ALA A 537 -7.88 23.87 29.25
C ALA A 537 -9.18 24.64 29.57
N PHE A 538 -9.57 25.60 28.73
CA PHE A 538 -10.73 26.47 28.94
C PHE A 538 -11.97 25.99 28.17
N THR A 539 -11.85 25.84 26.84
CA THR A 539 -12.95 25.33 26.01
C THR A 539 -13.15 23.83 26.26
N GLY A 540 -12.07 23.07 26.15
CA GLY A 540 -12.02 21.61 26.30
C GLY A 540 -11.68 20.86 25.02
N ASP A 541 -11.50 21.56 23.89
CA ASP A 541 -11.35 20.97 22.55
C ASP A 541 -9.98 20.33 22.31
N THR A 542 -9.93 19.44 21.30
CA THR A 542 -8.71 18.77 20.86
C THR A 542 -8.05 19.52 19.70
N PHE A 543 -6.91 20.15 19.97
CA PHE A 543 -6.08 20.87 18.98
C PHE A 543 -4.98 19.98 18.39
N GLU A 544 -4.40 20.34 17.24
CA GLU A 544 -3.34 19.56 16.58
C GLU A 544 -2.09 20.42 16.34
N ASP A 545 -1.00 20.16 17.08
CA ASP A 545 0.25 20.93 16.98
C ASP A 545 1.37 20.14 16.29
N ARG A 546 2.10 20.78 15.36
CA ARG A 546 3.10 20.14 14.48
C ARG A 546 4.52 20.46 14.93
N GLY A 547 5.21 19.45 15.46
CA GLY A 547 6.60 19.54 15.95
C GLY A 547 7.61 18.76 15.09
N PRO A 548 8.88 19.20 15.05
CA PRO A 548 9.92 18.50 14.29
C PRO A 548 10.40 17.22 14.98
N GLY A 549 10.86 16.25 14.20
CA GLY A 549 11.38 14.97 14.70
C GLY A 549 10.32 14.18 15.48
N GLY A 550 10.78 13.26 16.31
CA GLY A 550 9.94 12.38 17.10
C GLY A 550 10.69 11.09 17.46
N ASP A 551 10.01 10.17 18.12
CA ASP A 551 10.56 8.87 18.52
C ASP A 551 9.59 7.72 18.21
N ILE A 552 10.15 6.57 17.87
CA ILE A 552 9.42 5.34 17.55
C ILE A 552 10.13 4.12 18.15
N THR A 553 9.37 3.09 18.54
CA THR A 553 9.92 1.78 18.90
C THR A 553 9.83 0.88 17.67
N ALA A 554 10.92 0.23 17.30
CA ALA A 554 11.03 -0.55 16.08
C ALA A 554 11.57 -1.95 16.36
N PHE A 555 11.01 -2.96 15.71
CA PHE A 555 11.47 -4.35 15.81
C PHE A 555 11.23 -5.11 14.51
N ILE A 556 12.00 -6.16 14.26
CA ILE A 556 11.83 -7.05 13.11
C ILE A 556 11.39 -8.41 13.63
N LEU A 557 10.33 -8.98 13.03
CA LEU A 557 9.72 -10.27 13.34
C LEU A 557 9.66 -11.14 12.07
N ASP A 558 9.64 -12.46 12.22
CA ASP A 558 9.18 -13.38 11.17
C ASP A 558 7.64 -13.51 11.19
N GLN A 559 7.07 -14.37 10.33
CA GLN A 559 5.62 -14.53 10.21
C GLN A 559 4.93 -15.06 11.49
N ASP A 560 5.54 -15.98 12.23
CA ASP A 560 4.93 -16.56 13.43
C ASP A 560 5.08 -15.64 14.64
N GLU A 561 6.21 -14.96 14.78
CA GLU A 561 6.39 -13.92 15.81
C GLU A 561 5.51 -12.70 15.53
N MET A 562 5.26 -12.35 14.26
CA MET A 562 4.27 -11.32 13.87
C MET A 562 2.83 -11.73 14.20
N ARG A 563 2.47 -13.02 14.05
CA ARG A 563 1.18 -13.55 14.54
C ARG A 563 1.08 -13.46 16.07
N ALA A 564 2.14 -13.84 16.79
CA ALA A 564 2.20 -13.75 18.25
C ALA A 564 2.03 -12.30 18.75
N TYR A 565 2.74 -11.35 18.14
CA TYR A 565 2.58 -9.92 18.39
C TYR A 565 1.15 -9.42 18.12
N SER A 566 0.56 -9.80 16.99
CA SER A 566 -0.80 -9.39 16.59
C SER A 566 -1.89 -9.90 17.54
N MET A 567 -1.65 -11.01 18.25
CA MET A 567 -2.52 -11.54 19.31
C MET A 567 -2.24 -10.94 20.71
N GLY A 568 -1.34 -9.96 20.82
CA GLY A 568 -0.91 -9.39 22.11
C GLY A 568 -0.07 -10.34 22.98
N GLY A 569 0.44 -11.42 22.39
CA GLY A 569 1.26 -12.41 23.04
C GLY A 569 2.70 -11.95 23.28
N PRO A 570 3.50 -12.71 24.05
CA PRO A 570 4.94 -12.56 24.05
C PRO A 570 5.51 -13.03 22.71
N PHE A 571 6.51 -12.31 22.21
CA PHE A 571 7.19 -12.62 20.94
C PHE A 571 8.71 -12.58 21.10
N VAL A 572 9.43 -13.02 20.07
CA VAL A 572 10.89 -13.06 20.01
C VAL A 572 11.38 -12.21 18.83
N ALA A 573 12.38 -11.36 19.05
CA ALA A 573 12.84 -10.39 18.07
C ALA A 573 14.37 -10.44 17.87
N PRO A 574 14.89 -10.71 16.65
CA PRO A 574 16.32 -10.56 16.33
C PRO A 574 16.78 -9.10 16.26
N TYR A 575 15.85 -8.15 16.06
CA TYR A 575 16.12 -6.71 16.10
C TYR A 575 15.07 -6.00 16.95
N TYR A 576 15.52 -5.15 17.88
CA TYR A 576 14.66 -4.30 18.72
C TYR A 576 15.37 -2.97 19.03
N ARG A 577 14.62 -1.87 18.99
CA ARG A 577 14.99 -0.52 19.41
C ARG A 577 13.81 0.13 20.12
N GLU A 578 14.04 0.63 21.33
CA GLU A 578 13.03 1.32 22.13
C GLU A 578 13.20 2.85 21.99
N ARG A 579 12.13 3.56 21.62
CA ARG A 579 12.06 5.04 21.55
C ARG A 579 13.29 5.71 20.91
N VAL A 580 13.56 5.39 19.65
CA VAL A 580 14.62 6.02 18.84
C VAL A 580 14.05 7.00 17.83
N GLU A 581 14.78 8.07 17.50
CA GLU A 581 14.46 8.98 16.39
C GLU A 581 14.53 8.29 15.01
N GLY A 582 15.25 7.16 14.95
CA GLY A 582 15.55 6.40 13.75
C GLY A 582 16.76 5.49 13.98
N ASP A 583 16.99 4.56 13.07
CA ASP A 583 18.21 3.75 13.01
C ASP A 583 18.49 3.32 11.55
N GLN A 584 19.69 2.77 11.33
CA GLN A 584 20.05 2.09 10.09
C GLN A 584 20.56 0.68 10.44
N VAL A 585 19.92 -0.35 9.89
CA VAL A 585 20.24 -1.76 10.15
C VAL A 585 20.40 -2.53 8.85
N GLU A 586 21.54 -3.19 8.69
CA GLU A 586 21.68 -4.31 7.75
C GLU A 586 21.08 -5.54 8.42
N PHE A 587 19.96 -6.03 7.88
CA PHE A 587 19.27 -7.23 8.34
C PHE A 587 19.32 -8.32 7.26
N THR A 588 19.50 -9.57 7.68
CA THR A 588 19.57 -10.72 6.77
C THR A 588 18.21 -11.39 6.67
N LEU A 589 17.70 -11.58 5.45
CA LEU A 589 16.50 -12.37 5.18
C LEU A 589 16.90 -13.85 5.03
N TRP A 590 16.42 -14.68 5.95
CA TRP A 590 16.78 -16.09 6.08
C TRP A 590 15.73 -17.00 5.44
N ASN A 591 16.17 -18.11 4.84
CA ASN A 591 15.30 -19.22 4.39
C ASN A 591 14.14 -18.83 3.44
N TYR A 592 14.21 -17.66 2.79
CA TYR A 592 13.14 -17.09 1.93
C TYR A 592 11.81 -16.77 2.67
N GLU A 593 11.81 -16.79 4.01
CA GLU A 593 10.62 -16.49 4.82
C GLU A 593 10.33 -14.98 4.91
N PRO A 594 9.05 -14.55 4.96
CA PRO A 594 8.69 -13.14 5.03
C PRO A 594 8.95 -12.55 6.43
N TYR A 595 9.72 -11.47 6.46
CA TYR A 595 10.00 -10.68 7.67
C TYR A 595 9.19 -9.39 7.70
N TYR A 596 8.94 -8.86 8.91
CA TYR A 596 8.12 -7.67 9.13
C TYR A 596 8.90 -6.66 9.96
N LEU A 597 9.22 -5.49 9.38
CA LEU A 597 9.65 -4.33 10.15
C LEU A 597 8.39 -3.70 10.79
N VAL A 598 8.23 -3.87 12.09
CA VAL A 598 7.15 -3.25 12.86
C VAL A 598 7.63 -1.93 13.45
N LEU A 599 6.90 -0.86 13.16
CA LEU A 599 7.09 0.47 13.72
C LEU A 599 5.91 0.75 14.66
N TRP A 600 6.16 0.69 15.97
CA TRP A 600 5.14 0.77 17.02
C TRP A 600 5.25 2.08 17.83
N ASN A 601 4.13 2.80 17.86
CA ASN A 601 3.95 4.10 18.51
C ASN A 601 3.13 4.01 19.80
N GLY A 602 2.87 2.80 20.33
CA GLY A 602 1.98 2.61 21.48
C GLY A 602 2.48 3.07 22.85
N TYR A 603 3.63 3.75 22.91
CA TYR A 603 3.97 4.60 24.05
C TYR A 603 3.34 5.98 23.96
N SER A 604 3.16 6.52 22.74
CA SER A 604 2.56 7.85 22.55
C SER A 604 1.08 7.80 22.91
N GLN A 605 0.67 8.64 23.85
CA GLN A 605 -0.72 8.79 24.29
C GLN A 605 -1.52 9.63 23.29
N ARG A 606 -0.90 10.66 22.70
CA ARG A 606 -1.57 11.63 21.83
C ARG A 606 -0.76 12.08 20.61
N THR A 607 0.53 11.75 20.54
CA THR A 607 1.41 12.17 19.45
C THR A 607 1.43 11.18 18.27
N VAL A 608 0.91 11.60 17.12
CA VAL A 608 1.10 10.94 15.81
C VAL A 608 2.56 11.10 15.39
N LYS A 609 3.17 10.08 14.77
CA LYS A 609 4.55 10.15 14.22
C LYS A 609 4.51 10.04 12.71
N THR A 610 5.25 10.90 12.02
CA THR A 610 5.48 10.80 10.57
C THR A 610 6.84 10.17 10.36
N VAL A 611 6.90 8.96 9.82
CA VAL A 611 8.13 8.16 9.71
C VAL A 611 8.49 7.92 8.25
N ASN A 612 9.67 8.37 7.86
CA ASN A 612 10.28 8.03 6.58
C ASN A 612 10.98 6.69 6.73
N VAL A 613 10.68 5.76 5.83
CA VAL A 613 11.28 4.43 5.77
C VAL A 613 11.92 4.25 4.41
N THR A 614 13.11 3.67 4.40
CA THR A 614 13.79 3.21 3.19
C THR A 614 14.25 1.77 3.41
N VAL A 615 13.90 0.87 2.49
CA VAL A 615 14.35 -0.52 2.47
C VAL A 615 15.08 -0.76 1.15
N ASP A 616 16.39 -0.95 1.24
CA ASP A 616 17.23 -1.36 0.12
C ASP A 616 17.42 -2.88 0.19
N VAL A 617 16.90 -3.62 -0.78
CA VAL A 617 17.07 -5.08 -0.86
C VAL A 617 18.28 -5.39 -1.74
N TRP A 618 19.18 -6.23 -1.21
CA TRP A 618 20.41 -6.65 -1.86
C TRP A 618 20.40 -8.17 -2.04
N GLY A 619 20.72 -8.61 -3.25
CA GLY A 619 20.96 -10.01 -3.61
C GLY A 619 22.45 -10.25 -3.89
N TYR A 620 22.79 -11.51 -4.17
CA TYR A 620 24.10 -11.93 -4.61
C TYR A 620 24.01 -13.17 -5.51
N VAL A 621 25.10 -13.45 -6.21
CA VAL A 621 25.38 -14.75 -6.84
C VAL A 621 26.75 -15.26 -6.38
N GLU A 622 26.90 -16.57 -6.25
CA GLU A 622 28.13 -17.25 -5.85
C GLU A 622 28.30 -18.60 -6.59
N SER A 623 29.54 -18.92 -6.98
CA SER A 623 29.95 -20.20 -7.58
C SER A 623 31.11 -20.81 -6.79
N THR A 624 31.02 -22.11 -6.48
CA THR A 624 32.08 -22.86 -5.76
C THR A 624 32.27 -24.24 -6.39
N PHE A 625 33.53 -24.60 -6.67
CA PHE A 625 33.90 -25.94 -7.16
C PHE A 625 33.76 -27.01 -6.07
N MET A 626 33.29 -28.21 -6.43
CA MET A 626 33.17 -29.37 -5.55
C MET A 626 34.30 -30.40 -5.77
N MET A 627 35.55 -29.92 -5.87
CA MET A 627 36.74 -30.76 -5.99
C MET A 627 37.90 -30.23 -5.16
N ASP A 628 38.83 -31.12 -4.77
CA ASP A 628 40.01 -30.78 -3.98
C ASP A 628 41.04 -29.97 -4.80
N PRO A 629 41.59 -28.86 -4.29
CA PRO A 629 42.68 -28.13 -4.95
C PRO A 629 43.91 -29.03 -5.16
N GLY A 630 44.36 -29.13 -6.40
CA GLY A 630 45.42 -30.06 -6.81
C GLY A 630 44.94 -31.44 -7.27
N ALA A 631 43.63 -31.62 -7.51
CA ALA A 631 43.08 -32.80 -8.18
C ALA A 631 43.83 -33.12 -9.49
N GLN A 632 44.09 -34.40 -9.74
CA GLN A 632 44.87 -34.88 -10.89
C GLN A 632 43.94 -35.43 -11.97
N PHE A 633 44.12 -34.98 -13.21
CA PHE A 633 43.36 -35.41 -14.38
C PHE A 633 44.29 -35.96 -15.46
N GLU A 634 43.89 -37.06 -16.10
CA GLU A 634 44.65 -37.74 -17.14
C GLU A 634 44.47 -37.03 -18.49
N ILE A 635 45.57 -36.64 -19.14
CA ILE A 635 45.49 -35.91 -20.40
C ILE A 635 44.89 -36.78 -21.51
N GLY A 636 43.91 -36.22 -22.22
CA GLY A 636 43.10 -36.88 -23.25
C GLY A 636 41.73 -37.38 -22.75
N ASP A 637 41.52 -37.52 -21.44
CA ASP A 637 40.21 -37.82 -20.87
C ASP A 637 39.46 -36.50 -20.58
N PRO A 638 38.11 -36.50 -20.54
CA PRO A 638 37.36 -35.35 -20.07
C PRO A 638 37.74 -35.05 -18.61
N MET A 639 38.11 -33.80 -18.34
CA MET A 639 38.22 -33.30 -16.98
C MET A 639 36.79 -33.02 -16.49
N GLU A 640 36.24 -33.97 -15.72
CA GLU A 640 34.94 -33.85 -15.05
C GLU A 640 35.00 -32.72 -13.99
N ILE A 641 34.54 -31.53 -14.35
CA ILE A 641 34.41 -30.39 -13.43
C ILE A 641 33.01 -30.42 -12.82
N SER A 642 32.92 -30.29 -11.49
CA SER A 642 31.64 -30.05 -10.82
C SER A 642 31.73 -28.94 -9.79
N GLY A 643 30.58 -28.36 -9.48
CA GLY A 643 30.43 -27.33 -8.48
C GLY A 643 28.99 -27.12 -8.05
N ILE A 644 28.80 -26.07 -7.26
CA ILE A 644 27.52 -25.53 -6.84
C ILE A 644 27.47 -24.04 -7.19
N ALA A 645 26.28 -23.56 -7.51
CA ALA A 645 25.97 -22.17 -7.74
C ALA A 645 24.70 -21.82 -6.94
N HIS A 646 24.72 -20.66 -6.31
CA HIS A 646 23.61 -20.16 -5.51
C HIS A 646 23.42 -18.67 -5.81
N GLY A 647 22.16 -18.27 -6.05
CA GLY A 647 21.84 -16.91 -6.47
C GLY A 647 20.49 -16.46 -5.96
N SER A 648 20.43 -15.20 -5.50
CA SER A 648 19.23 -14.62 -4.89
C SER A 648 18.03 -14.58 -5.83
N GLU A 649 18.25 -14.47 -7.14
CA GLU A 649 17.17 -14.40 -8.15
C GLU A 649 17.01 -15.72 -8.94
N GLY A 650 17.86 -16.71 -8.68
CA GLY A 650 18.01 -17.95 -9.46
C GLY A 650 19.45 -18.11 -9.95
N ILE A 651 19.66 -18.95 -10.96
CA ILE A 651 20.89 -19.03 -11.76
C ILE A 651 20.47 -19.23 -13.22
N ASP A 652 20.87 -18.31 -14.09
CA ASP A 652 20.58 -18.34 -15.53
C ASP A 652 21.60 -19.20 -16.28
N ASP A 653 22.89 -19.06 -15.92
CA ASP A 653 24.01 -19.72 -16.59
C ASP A 653 25.20 -19.88 -15.63
N VAL A 654 25.97 -20.95 -15.82
CA VAL A 654 27.31 -21.13 -15.23
C VAL A 654 28.27 -21.51 -16.34
N GLN A 655 29.24 -20.65 -16.63
CA GLN A 655 30.29 -20.93 -17.60
C GLN A 655 31.61 -21.27 -16.92
N VAL A 656 32.45 -22.05 -17.59
CA VAL A 656 33.75 -22.52 -17.08
C VAL A 656 34.83 -22.31 -18.15
N MET A 657 36.06 -22.00 -17.73
CA MET A 657 37.20 -21.75 -18.61
C MET A 657 38.51 -22.23 -17.97
N VAL A 658 39.39 -22.87 -18.75
CA VAL A 658 40.76 -23.19 -18.34
C VAL A 658 41.68 -22.08 -18.85
N ARG A 659 42.35 -21.38 -17.92
CA ARG A 659 42.98 -20.07 -18.20
C ARG A 659 44.08 -20.17 -19.25
N ASN A 660 44.00 -19.30 -20.26
CA ASN A 660 44.88 -19.25 -21.44
C ASN A 660 44.83 -20.49 -22.36
N ILE A 661 43.87 -21.40 -22.16
CA ILE A 661 43.76 -22.66 -22.92
C ILE A 661 42.41 -22.73 -23.65
N THR A 662 41.29 -22.57 -22.94
CA THR A 662 39.94 -22.57 -23.53
C THR A 662 39.35 -21.16 -23.59
N GLY A 663 38.21 -21.02 -24.28
CA GLY A 663 37.25 -19.95 -23.98
C GLY A 663 36.35 -20.32 -22.80
N TRP A 664 35.34 -19.48 -22.54
CA TRP A 664 34.22 -19.84 -21.68
C TRP A 664 33.33 -20.90 -22.37
N MET A 665 32.86 -21.86 -21.59
CA MET A 665 32.03 -23.00 -22.00
C MET A 665 30.87 -23.14 -21.01
N PRO A 666 29.60 -23.23 -21.45
CA PRO A 666 28.47 -23.40 -20.53
C PRO A 666 28.50 -24.78 -19.86
N ALA A 667 28.16 -24.84 -18.58
CA ALA A 667 28.00 -26.06 -17.80
C ALA A 667 26.53 -26.51 -17.76
N GLU A 668 26.30 -27.80 -17.56
CA GLU A 668 24.96 -28.34 -17.32
C GLU A 668 24.50 -28.00 -15.90
N LEU A 669 23.28 -27.48 -15.76
CA LEU A 669 22.70 -27.06 -14.48
C LEU A 669 21.68 -28.07 -13.97
N HIS A 670 21.86 -28.53 -12.73
CA HIS A 670 20.97 -29.44 -12.02
C HIS A 670 20.37 -28.71 -10.81
N GLN A 671 19.15 -28.19 -10.98
CA GLN A 671 18.41 -27.47 -9.93
C GLN A 671 18.02 -28.41 -8.78
N ALA A 672 18.32 -28.02 -7.54
CA ALA A 672 17.88 -28.73 -6.33
C ALA A 672 16.80 -27.95 -5.53
N ASP A 673 16.78 -26.63 -5.72
CA ASP A 673 15.89 -25.63 -5.14
C ASP A 673 15.88 -24.44 -6.13
N PRO A 674 14.82 -23.60 -6.22
CA PRO A 674 14.76 -22.46 -7.14
C PRO A 674 16.02 -21.56 -7.18
N HIS A 675 16.72 -21.45 -6.05
CA HIS A 675 17.91 -20.61 -5.90
C HIS A 675 19.24 -21.39 -5.88
N TYR A 676 19.21 -22.73 -5.81
CA TYR A 676 20.41 -23.56 -5.59
C TYR A 676 20.56 -24.65 -6.65
N TYR A 677 21.70 -24.62 -7.33
CA TYR A 677 22.01 -25.47 -8.47
C TYR A 677 23.34 -26.18 -8.23
N SER A 678 23.39 -27.49 -8.42
CA SER A 678 24.66 -28.15 -8.72
C SER A 678 24.94 -28.05 -10.22
N TRP A 679 26.20 -27.95 -10.62
CA TRP A 679 26.56 -27.82 -12.04
C TRP A 679 27.74 -28.71 -12.41
N THR A 680 27.78 -29.16 -13.66
CA THR A 680 28.76 -30.12 -14.20
C THR A 680 29.23 -29.72 -15.59
N LEU A 681 30.53 -29.87 -15.89
CA LEU A 681 31.07 -29.75 -17.24
C LEU A 681 32.27 -30.68 -17.45
N ASP A 682 32.20 -31.46 -18.52
CA ASP A 682 33.32 -32.25 -19.03
C ASP A 682 34.17 -31.41 -19.98
N VAL A 683 35.39 -31.06 -19.57
CA VAL A 683 36.33 -30.27 -20.39
C VAL A 683 37.28 -31.20 -21.15
N PRO A 684 37.30 -31.19 -22.50
CA PRO A 684 38.26 -31.97 -23.27
C PRO A 684 39.70 -31.48 -23.05
N THR A 685 40.57 -32.36 -22.54
CA THR A 685 41.95 -32.01 -22.13
C THR A 685 43.02 -32.22 -23.21
N ILE A 686 42.63 -32.64 -24.42
CA ILE A 686 43.55 -32.96 -25.52
C ILE A 686 44.40 -31.72 -25.88
N GLY A 687 45.73 -31.87 -25.80
CA GLY A 687 46.69 -30.80 -26.11
C GLY A 687 46.92 -29.78 -25.00
N PHE A 688 46.41 -30.03 -23.78
CA PHE A 688 46.72 -29.21 -22.61
C PHE A 688 48.18 -29.44 -22.16
N PRO A 689 48.88 -28.44 -21.58
CA PRO A 689 50.22 -28.65 -21.04
C PRO A 689 50.16 -29.42 -19.70
N LEU A 690 51.10 -30.36 -19.52
CA LEU A 690 51.24 -31.13 -18.27
C LEU A 690 51.71 -30.25 -17.10
N GLY A 691 51.22 -30.54 -15.90
CA GLY A 691 51.50 -29.78 -14.67
C GLY A 691 50.29 -28.99 -14.16
N GLU A 692 50.55 -27.97 -13.33
CA GLU A 692 49.51 -27.15 -12.68
C GLU A 692 48.78 -26.26 -13.69
N LEU A 693 47.44 -26.38 -13.75
CA LEU A 693 46.52 -25.51 -14.50
C LEU A 693 45.60 -24.73 -13.55
N GLU A 694 45.09 -23.59 -14.02
CA GLU A 694 44.09 -22.79 -13.30
C GLU A 694 42.76 -22.80 -14.06
N VAL A 695 41.72 -23.29 -13.39
CA VAL A 695 40.34 -23.39 -13.89
C VAL A 695 39.51 -22.29 -13.23
N TRP A 696 38.65 -21.63 -14.02
CA TRP A 696 37.77 -20.55 -13.59
C TRP A 696 36.30 -20.91 -13.87
N SER A 697 35.39 -20.54 -12.98
CA SER A 697 33.94 -20.55 -13.23
C SER A 697 33.38 -19.13 -13.19
N MET A 698 32.24 -18.93 -13.83
CA MET A 698 31.46 -17.69 -13.90
C MET A 698 29.98 -18.04 -13.77
N ALA A 699 29.33 -17.70 -12.65
CA ALA A 699 27.88 -17.88 -12.49
C ALA A 699 27.14 -16.55 -12.63
N THR A 700 25.94 -16.56 -13.22
CA THR A 700 25.10 -15.39 -13.43
C THR A 700 23.61 -15.73 -13.25
N ASP A 701 22.84 -14.74 -12.80
CA ASP A 701 21.40 -14.72 -12.55
C ASP A 701 20.75 -13.58 -13.36
N GLY A 702 21.29 -13.32 -14.56
CA GLY A 702 20.85 -12.25 -15.48
C GLY A 702 21.29 -10.84 -15.08
N ASN A 703 21.25 -10.51 -13.78
CA ASN A 703 21.60 -9.20 -13.23
C ASN A 703 23.03 -9.13 -12.66
N HIS A 704 23.59 -10.24 -12.19
CA HIS A 704 24.87 -10.30 -11.48
C HIS A 704 25.84 -11.30 -12.11
N THR A 705 27.09 -11.28 -11.66
CA THR A 705 28.12 -12.23 -12.11
C THR A 705 29.15 -12.46 -11.00
N HIS A 706 29.39 -13.73 -10.64
CA HIS A 706 30.45 -14.13 -9.70
C HIS A 706 31.46 -15.04 -10.38
N PHE A 707 32.73 -14.87 -10.02
CA PHE A 707 33.83 -15.67 -10.54
C PHE A 707 34.49 -16.51 -9.44
N SER A 708 34.71 -17.78 -9.71
CA SER A 708 35.47 -18.68 -8.84
C SER A 708 36.70 -19.21 -9.58
N ARG A 709 37.70 -19.73 -8.84
CA ARG A 709 38.84 -20.43 -9.44
C ARG A 709 39.36 -21.58 -8.57
N ILE A 710 39.98 -22.56 -9.21
CA ILE A 710 40.69 -23.67 -8.57
C ILE A 710 41.93 -24.07 -9.38
N GLY A 711 42.95 -24.56 -8.68
CA GLY A 711 44.13 -25.18 -9.29
C GLY A 711 43.96 -26.69 -9.41
N VAL A 712 44.29 -27.24 -10.58
CA VAL A 712 44.27 -28.68 -10.89
C VAL A 712 45.60 -29.09 -11.51
N VAL A 713 45.87 -30.39 -11.66
CA VAL A 713 47.13 -30.90 -12.24
C VAL A 713 46.86 -31.86 -13.38
N MET A 714 47.32 -31.55 -14.59
CA MET A 714 47.33 -32.50 -15.69
C MET A 714 48.50 -33.46 -15.55
N VAL A 715 48.20 -34.75 -15.60
CA VAL A 715 49.17 -35.86 -15.60
C VAL A 715 49.03 -36.68 -16.87
N ASP A 716 50.08 -37.45 -17.15
CA ASP A 716 50.17 -38.38 -18.28
C ASP A 716 50.68 -39.72 -17.74
N THR A 717 49.82 -40.74 -17.82
CA THR A 717 50.08 -42.11 -17.38
C THR A 717 49.73 -43.15 -18.46
N ARG A 718 49.34 -42.69 -19.65
CA ARG A 718 48.91 -43.54 -20.76
C ARG A 718 50.02 -43.89 -21.74
N PRO A 719 49.96 -45.09 -22.36
CA PRO A 719 50.84 -45.46 -23.47
C PRO A 719 50.43 -44.78 -24.79
N PRO A 720 51.35 -44.66 -25.77
CA PRO A 720 51.05 -44.08 -27.07
C PRO A 720 50.04 -44.91 -27.84
N ASP A 721 49.04 -44.24 -28.41
CA ASP A 721 48.10 -44.79 -29.37
C ASP A 721 48.77 -44.84 -30.75
N VAL A 722 49.48 -45.95 -30.98
CA VAL A 722 50.08 -46.26 -32.29
C VAL A 722 48.95 -46.56 -33.27
N LYS A 723 48.80 -45.77 -34.33
CA LYS A 723 47.79 -46.00 -35.36
C LYS A 723 48.44 -46.36 -36.68
N ILE A 724 47.76 -47.22 -37.42
CA ILE A 724 48.01 -47.40 -38.85
C ILE A 724 46.88 -46.62 -39.53
N LEU A 725 47.23 -45.54 -40.25
CA LEU A 725 46.28 -44.50 -40.69
C LEU A 725 45.82 -44.72 -42.12
N ASP A 726 46.77 -44.96 -43.01
CA ASP A 726 46.54 -45.17 -44.44
C ASP A 726 47.42 -46.36 -44.86
N ILE A 727 46.77 -47.50 -44.98
CA ILE A 727 47.23 -48.58 -45.83
C ILE A 727 46.49 -48.33 -47.14
N PRO A 728 47.19 -48.08 -48.27
CA PRO A 728 46.59 -47.54 -49.50
C PRO A 728 45.33 -48.32 -49.89
N GLU A 729 44.17 -47.68 -49.76
CA GLU A 729 42.92 -48.40 -49.46
C GLU A 729 42.65 -49.60 -50.36
N GLY A 730 42.34 -50.72 -49.71
CA GLY A 730 41.85 -51.90 -50.40
C GLY A 730 40.47 -51.66 -51.03
N PRO A 731 40.03 -52.49 -51.99
CA PRO A 731 40.51 -53.83 -52.34
C PRO A 731 41.97 -53.85 -52.83
N TYR A 732 42.85 -54.49 -52.05
CA TYR A 732 44.22 -54.73 -52.50
C TYR A 732 44.17 -55.77 -53.62
N TYR A 733 44.95 -55.59 -54.67
CA TYR A 733 45.11 -56.56 -55.76
C TYR A 733 46.50 -57.21 -55.72
N VAL A 734 46.61 -58.44 -56.21
CA VAL A 734 47.81 -59.29 -56.00
C VAL A 734 49.04 -58.83 -56.81
N ASP A 735 48.86 -57.86 -57.70
CA ASP A 735 49.86 -57.27 -58.59
C ASP A 735 50.33 -55.87 -58.16
N GLU A 736 50.07 -55.48 -56.90
CA GLU A 736 50.33 -54.14 -56.36
C GLU A 736 51.50 -54.06 -55.36
N THR A 737 51.91 -52.82 -55.03
CA THR A 737 52.95 -52.49 -54.04
C THR A 737 52.42 -51.34 -53.19
N ILE A 738 52.41 -51.51 -51.86
CA ILE A 738 51.77 -50.56 -50.93
C ILE A 738 52.78 -49.84 -50.03
N THR A 739 52.43 -48.65 -49.58
CA THR A 739 53.16 -47.96 -48.50
C THR A 739 52.21 -47.70 -47.36
N ILE A 740 52.30 -48.53 -46.33
CA ILE A 740 51.63 -48.32 -45.06
C ILE A 740 52.16 -47.03 -44.44
N SER A 741 51.25 -46.11 -44.15
CA SER A 741 51.49 -45.00 -43.24
C SER A 741 50.67 -45.14 -41.97
N GLY A 742 51.12 -44.47 -40.93
CA GLY A 742 50.40 -44.38 -39.68
C GLY A 742 50.77 -43.12 -38.93
N SER A 743 50.09 -42.90 -37.81
CA SER A 743 50.51 -41.96 -36.80
C SER A 743 51.00 -42.73 -35.59
N VAL A 744 51.82 -42.05 -34.81
CA VAL A 744 51.95 -42.40 -33.40
C VAL A 744 51.40 -41.19 -32.65
N GLU A 745 50.18 -41.35 -32.16
CA GLU A 745 49.47 -40.33 -31.40
C GLU A 745 49.66 -40.63 -29.92
N ASP A 746 50.00 -39.61 -29.18
CA ASP A 746 50.07 -39.62 -27.74
C ASP A 746 49.57 -38.24 -27.30
N PHE A 747 48.95 -38.19 -26.14
CA PHE A 747 48.59 -36.93 -25.51
C PHE A 747 49.84 -36.26 -24.91
N GLY A 748 50.87 -37.04 -24.58
CA GLY A 748 52.24 -36.61 -24.27
C GLY A 748 53.13 -36.36 -25.50
N THR A 749 54.32 -36.98 -25.55
CA THR A 749 55.32 -36.79 -26.62
C THR A 749 56.15 -38.04 -26.86
N ILE A 750 56.30 -38.44 -28.13
CA ILE A 750 56.94 -39.71 -28.53
C ILE A 750 58.46 -39.69 -28.44
N GLU A 751 59.05 -40.74 -27.82
CA GLU A 751 60.50 -40.99 -27.75
C GLU A 751 60.99 -42.03 -28.78
N LYS A 752 60.24 -43.11 -29.09
CA LYS A 752 60.70 -44.20 -29.99
C LYS A 752 59.57 -44.91 -30.77
N LEU A 753 59.90 -45.53 -31.92
CA LEU A 753 58.99 -46.30 -32.81
C LEU A 753 59.75 -47.43 -33.56
N PHE A 754 59.14 -48.63 -33.76
CA PHE A 754 59.70 -49.80 -34.48
C PHE A 754 58.61 -50.82 -34.95
N TYR A 755 58.95 -51.91 -35.67
CA TYR A 755 57.96 -52.87 -36.23
C TYR A 755 58.41 -54.35 -36.33
N THR A 756 57.43 -55.25 -36.50
CA THR A 756 57.56 -56.70 -36.75
C THR A 756 56.52 -57.21 -37.79
N PHE A 757 56.66 -58.44 -38.29
CA PHE A 757 55.78 -59.09 -39.29
C PHE A 757 55.51 -60.54 -38.87
N ASP A 758 54.26 -61.01 -38.88
CA ASP A 758 53.80 -62.33 -38.40
C ASP A 758 54.45 -62.80 -37.07
N GLY A 759 54.70 -61.87 -36.14
CA GLY A 759 55.33 -62.17 -34.84
C GLY A 759 56.83 -62.52 -34.89
N GLY A 760 57.52 -62.14 -35.96
CA GLY A 760 58.97 -62.27 -36.12
C GLY A 760 59.81 -61.32 -35.23
N THR A 761 61.14 -61.47 -35.29
CA THR A 761 62.08 -60.62 -34.53
C THR A 761 62.23 -59.22 -35.12
N ASP A 762 62.35 -58.21 -34.25
CA ASP A 762 62.56 -56.79 -34.53
C ASP A 762 63.47 -56.50 -35.74
N VAL A 763 62.99 -55.68 -36.66
CA VAL A 763 63.75 -55.21 -37.82
C VAL A 763 64.12 -53.74 -37.61
N GLU A 764 65.31 -53.46 -37.09
CA GLU A 764 65.86 -52.09 -37.02
C GLU A 764 66.21 -51.57 -38.42
N GLY A 765 65.20 -51.09 -39.16
CA GLY A 765 65.38 -50.56 -40.51
C GLY A 765 64.20 -49.75 -41.06
N ASN A 766 64.44 -48.46 -41.29
CA ASN A 766 63.69 -47.62 -42.24
C ASN A 766 62.21 -47.25 -41.98
N ILE A 767 61.70 -47.27 -40.75
CA ILE A 767 60.61 -46.33 -40.44
C ILE A 767 61.19 -44.90 -40.49
N LYS A 768 60.60 -44.04 -41.31
CA LYS A 768 60.88 -42.60 -41.32
C LYS A 768 59.74 -41.85 -40.65
N VAL A 769 60.08 -40.95 -39.74
CA VAL A 769 59.17 -39.99 -39.11
C VAL A 769 59.52 -38.59 -39.62
N PRO A 770 58.78 -38.03 -40.60
CA PRO A 770 58.80 -36.61 -40.89
C PRO A 770 58.18 -35.80 -39.73
N ALA A 771 58.31 -34.47 -39.75
CA ALA A 771 57.67 -33.63 -38.74
C ALA A 771 56.13 -33.67 -38.88
N GLY A 772 55.43 -34.12 -37.84
CA GLY A 772 53.96 -34.16 -37.77
C GLY A 772 53.35 -35.52 -37.41
N ASN A 773 53.90 -36.21 -36.40
CA ASN A 773 53.46 -37.50 -35.82
C ASN A 773 53.25 -38.71 -36.77
N GLN A 774 53.40 -38.54 -38.08
CA GLN A 774 53.23 -39.60 -39.07
C GLN A 774 54.51 -40.39 -39.35
N TRP A 775 54.34 -41.67 -39.67
CA TRP A 775 55.39 -42.63 -40.01
C TRP A 775 55.03 -43.43 -41.27
N PHE A 776 56.03 -43.98 -41.96
CA PHE A 776 55.85 -44.69 -43.25
C PHE A 776 56.70 -45.97 -43.36
N LEU A 777 56.13 -47.01 -43.98
CA LEU A 777 56.67 -48.36 -44.20
C LEU A 777 56.20 -48.89 -45.59
N THR A 778 57.10 -49.37 -46.45
CA THR A 778 56.76 -49.82 -47.82
C THR A 778 56.94 -51.33 -48.01
N LEU A 779 55.98 -51.97 -48.68
CA LEU A 779 55.83 -53.43 -48.83
C LEU A 779 55.43 -53.81 -50.27
N ASP A 780 55.91 -54.95 -50.76
CA ASP A 780 55.56 -55.53 -52.08
C ASP A 780 54.58 -56.70 -51.89
N LEU A 781 53.35 -56.60 -52.41
CA LEU A 781 52.31 -57.60 -52.15
C LEU A 781 52.46 -58.86 -53.02
N TYR A 782 53.23 -58.80 -54.12
CA TYR A 782 53.46 -59.96 -54.98
C TYR A 782 54.27 -61.07 -54.28
N GLU A 783 55.13 -60.71 -53.33
CA GLU A 783 55.85 -61.67 -52.48
C GLU A 783 55.02 -62.17 -51.28
N ILE A 784 53.77 -61.69 -51.11
CA ILE A 784 52.87 -61.98 -49.98
C ILE A 784 51.65 -62.83 -50.42
N GLY A 785 50.90 -62.38 -51.44
CA GLY A 785 49.85 -63.16 -52.13
C GLY A 785 48.44 -63.16 -51.48
N TYR A 786 47.43 -63.64 -52.21
CA TYR A 786 46.01 -63.63 -51.78
C TYR A 786 45.76 -64.26 -50.41
N GLY A 787 44.92 -63.62 -49.60
CA GLY A 787 44.50 -64.07 -48.27
C GLY A 787 44.65 -62.97 -47.24
N ASP A 788 44.69 -63.37 -45.97
CA ASP A 788 44.81 -62.48 -44.80
C ASP A 788 46.21 -62.63 -44.18
N HIS A 789 46.96 -61.53 -43.99
CA HIS A 789 48.36 -61.51 -43.47
C HIS A 789 48.55 -60.40 -42.43
N SER A 790 49.51 -60.54 -41.48
CA SER A 790 49.58 -59.70 -40.27
C SER A 790 50.89 -58.93 -40.03
N ILE A 791 50.79 -57.67 -39.60
CA ILE A 791 51.92 -56.73 -39.40
C ILE A 791 51.71 -55.92 -38.11
N THR A 792 52.76 -55.69 -37.32
CA THR A 792 52.69 -55.01 -36.00
C THR A 792 53.74 -53.90 -35.85
N ILE A 793 53.35 -52.78 -35.23
CA ILE A 793 54.13 -51.56 -34.97
C ILE A 793 54.12 -51.26 -33.46
N HIS A 794 55.23 -50.78 -32.89
CA HIS A 794 55.37 -50.50 -31.45
C HIS A 794 56.03 -49.13 -31.18
N ALA A 795 55.60 -48.41 -30.14
CA ALA A 795 56.11 -47.08 -29.76
C ALA A 795 56.30 -46.89 -28.24
N MET A 796 56.93 -45.76 -27.87
CA MET A 796 57.24 -45.32 -26.51
C MET A 796 57.24 -43.78 -26.44
N ASP A 797 56.75 -43.20 -25.34
CA ASP A 797 56.74 -41.75 -25.04
C ASP A 797 57.83 -41.31 -24.03
N THR A 798 57.90 -40.00 -23.79
CA THR A 798 58.77 -39.34 -22.82
C THR A 798 58.35 -39.51 -21.35
N SER A 799 57.13 -39.97 -21.10
CA SER A 799 56.60 -40.35 -19.78
C SER A 799 56.95 -41.80 -19.40
N TRP A 800 57.57 -42.53 -20.34
CA TRP A 800 58.07 -43.92 -20.27
C TRP A 800 57.00 -45.01 -20.40
N ASN A 801 55.86 -44.70 -20.99
CA ASN A 801 54.82 -45.67 -21.32
C ASN A 801 55.05 -46.27 -22.73
N PHE A 802 54.33 -47.34 -23.09
CA PHE A 802 54.60 -48.16 -24.29
C PHE A 802 53.31 -48.70 -24.92
N GLY A 803 53.16 -48.55 -26.24
CA GLY A 803 51.97 -48.95 -26.99
C GLY A 803 52.30 -49.65 -28.31
N GLU A 804 51.32 -50.32 -28.90
CA GLU A 804 51.48 -51.08 -30.15
C GLU A 804 50.16 -51.21 -30.91
N ALA A 805 50.24 -51.38 -32.23
CA ALA A 805 49.09 -51.71 -33.07
C ALA A 805 49.46 -52.69 -34.17
N SER A 806 48.48 -53.49 -34.58
CA SER A 806 48.61 -54.46 -35.66
C SER A 806 47.51 -54.27 -36.70
N VAL A 807 47.79 -54.64 -37.94
CA VAL A 807 46.78 -54.73 -39.00
C VAL A 807 46.86 -56.07 -39.72
N SER A 808 45.71 -56.50 -40.22
CA SER A 808 45.58 -57.60 -41.18
C SER A 808 45.08 -57.05 -42.51
N LEU A 809 45.71 -57.43 -43.62
CA LEU A 809 45.34 -56.99 -44.98
C LEU A 809 44.77 -58.14 -45.81
N ARG A 810 43.71 -57.86 -46.61
CA ARG A 810 42.94 -58.83 -47.41
C ARG A 810 42.64 -58.31 -48.82
N ILE A 811 42.84 -59.17 -49.82
CA ILE A 811 42.94 -58.82 -51.26
C ILE A 811 41.59 -59.10 -52.01
N GLY A 812 41.01 -58.14 -52.75
CA GLY A 812 39.53 -58.01 -53.05
C GLY A 812 39.04 -57.60 -54.48
N GLU A 813 37.87 -56.94 -54.64
CA GLU A 813 37.27 -56.41 -55.92
C GLU A 813 36.37 -55.13 -55.79
N SER A 814 35.77 -54.57 -56.87
CA SER A 814 35.22 -53.18 -56.90
C SER A 814 34.07 -52.79 -57.90
N GLU A 815 32.78 -52.89 -57.54
CA GLU A 815 31.62 -52.22 -58.23
C GLU A 815 30.55 -51.72 -57.20
N PRO A 816 29.78 -50.63 -57.44
CA PRO A 816 28.92 -49.99 -56.43
C PRO A 816 27.40 -50.34 -56.44
N PRO A 817 26.69 -50.20 -55.29
CA PRO A 817 25.23 -50.36 -55.15
C PRO A 817 24.35 -49.28 -55.83
N ILE A 818 23.03 -49.54 -55.81
CA ILE A 818 21.95 -48.66 -56.30
C ILE A 818 20.90 -48.46 -55.19
N LEU A 819 20.45 -47.22 -54.96
CA LEU A 819 19.47 -46.85 -53.92
C LEU A 819 18.42 -45.84 -54.42
N THR A 820 17.18 -45.93 -53.91
CA THR A 820 16.10 -44.93 -54.09
C THR A 820 15.28 -44.75 -52.81
N VAL A 821 14.66 -43.57 -52.62
CA VAL A 821 13.79 -43.22 -51.48
C VAL A 821 12.48 -42.60 -51.98
N SER A 822 11.33 -43.05 -51.47
CA SER A 822 9.99 -42.71 -51.97
C SER A 822 9.04 -42.08 -50.93
N SER A 823 9.38 -42.13 -49.65
CA SER A 823 8.70 -41.43 -48.53
C SER A 823 9.75 -41.03 -47.49
N PRO A 824 9.61 -39.89 -46.78
CA PRO A 824 8.59 -38.84 -46.96
C PRO A 824 8.77 -38.05 -48.26
N GLU A 825 7.79 -37.19 -48.58
CA GLU A 825 8.00 -36.10 -49.55
C GLU A 825 8.84 -34.98 -48.91
N SER A 826 9.66 -34.30 -49.72
CA SER A 826 10.56 -33.25 -49.21
C SER A 826 9.78 -31.98 -48.85
N GLY A 827 10.00 -31.45 -47.66
CA GLY A 827 9.23 -30.34 -47.08
C GLY A 827 7.99 -30.78 -46.31
N MET A 828 7.91 -32.06 -45.89
CA MET A 828 6.82 -32.56 -45.06
C MET A 828 6.88 -31.97 -43.64
N LEU A 829 5.81 -31.29 -43.23
CA LEU A 829 5.61 -30.79 -41.86
C LEU A 829 5.19 -31.95 -40.94
N VAL A 830 5.78 -32.03 -39.75
CA VAL A 830 5.67 -33.17 -38.82
C VAL A 830 5.61 -32.68 -37.37
N ARG A 831 4.64 -33.19 -36.61
CA ARG A 831 4.55 -32.93 -35.16
C ARG A 831 5.72 -33.56 -34.40
N LYS A 832 6.37 -32.79 -33.54
CA LYS A 832 7.42 -33.26 -32.64
C LYS A 832 6.89 -34.37 -31.71
N GLY A 833 7.48 -35.55 -31.81
CA GLY A 833 7.04 -36.77 -31.12
C GLY A 833 6.40 -37.83 -32.03
N GLU A 834 5.80 -37.44 -33.17
CA GLU A 834 5.22 -38.40 -34.13
C GLU A 834 6.30 -38.98 -35.06
N PRO A 835 6.33 -40.31 -35.31
CA PRO A 835 7.37 -40.96 -36.09
C PRO A 835 7.19 -40.77 -37.61
N VAL A 836 8.32 -40.65 -38.33
CA VAL A 836 8.36 -40.48 -39.79
C VAL A 836 8.81 -41.78 -40.46
N THR A 837 7.97 -42.36 -41.33
CA THR A 837 8.29 -43.59 -42.07
C THR A 837 9.03 -43.31 -43.37
N PHE A 838 10.30 -43.73 -43.43
CA PHE A 838 11.13 -43.75 -44.63
C PHE A 838 10.94 -45.06 -45.40
N THR A 839 10.76 -44.99 -46.72
CA THR A 839 10.65 -46.19 -47.58
C THR A 839 11.40 -46.01 -48.90
N GLY A 840 11.80 -47.12 -49.53
CA GLY A 840 12.58 -47.11 -50.77
C GLY A 840 13.01 -48.51 -51.26
N GLU A 841 13.94 -48.55 -52.21
CA GLU A 841 14.51 -49.79 -52.79
C GLU A 841 16.05 -49.70 -52.91
N VAL A 842 16.74 -50.81 -52.65
CA VAL A 842 18.23 -50.93 -52.68
C VAL A 842 18.70 -52.26 -53.29
N PHE A 843 19.81 -52.26 -54.04
CA PHE A 843 20.35 -53.43 -54.76
C PHE A 843 21.87 -53.34 -55.02
N ASP A 844 22.56 -54.48 -55.11
CA ASP A 844 23.99 -54.61 -55.46
C ASP A 844 24.28 -55.86 -56.32
N ASN A 845 25.46 -55.93 -56.99
CA ASN A 845 25.87 -57.05 -57.84
C ASN A 845 26.41 -58.29 -57.08
N ILE A 846 26.89 -58.12 -55.85
CA ILE A 846 27.44 -59.15 -54.95
C ILE A 846 26.51 -59.31 -53.75
N GLU A 847 26.36 -58.27 -52.93
CA GLU A 847 25.58 -58.22 -51.68
C GLU A 847 25.46 -56.76 -51.20
N VAL A 848 24.35 -56.37 -50.58
CA VAL A 848 24.27 -55.07 -49.89
C VAL A 848 24.75 -55.27 -48.45
N SER A 849 25.88 -54.67 -48.09
CA SER A 849 26.47 -54.80 -46.74
C SER A 849 25.84 -53.87 -45.72
N GLY A 850 25.29 -52.74 -46.16
CA GLY A 850 24.75 -51.71 -45.28
C GLY A 850 23.73 -50.79 -45.95
N LEU A 851 22.82 -50.26 -45.13
CA LEU A 851 21.95 -49.13 -45.42
C LEU A 851 21.85 -48.25 -44.16
N MET A 852 22.19 -46.98 -44.31
CA MET A 852 22.38 -46.01 -43.24
C MET A 852 21.40 -44.84 -43.41
N LEU A 853 20.97 -44.23 -42.31
CA LEU A 853 20.16 -43.01 -42.29
C LEU A 853 20.81 -41.98 -41.35
N SER A 854 20.93 -40.72 -41.76
CA SER A 854 21.50 -39.65 -40.93
C SER A 854 20.68 -38.35 -40.97
N VAL A 855 20.84 -37.52 -39.94
CA VAL A 855 20.12 -36.25 -39.75
C VAL A 855 21.12 -35.10 -39.73
N ASP A 856 20.89 -34.09 -40.58
CA ASP A 856 21.70 -32.88 -40.83
C ASP A 856 23.19 -33.15 -41.08
N GLY A 857 23.52 -34.32 -41.64
CA GLY A 857 24.90 -34.78 -41.81
C GLY A 857 25.62 -35.11 -40.49
N GLY A 858 24.89 -35.18 -39.38
CA GLY A 858 25.38 -35.48 -38.03
C GLY A 858 25.36 -36.97 -37.69
N ARG A 859 24.48 -37.38 -36.76
CA ARG A 859 24.40 -38.78 -36.30
C ARG A 859 23.85 -39.68 -37.40
N THR A 860 24.49 -40.84 -37.59
CA THR A 860 24.13 -41.87 -38.56
C THR A 860 23.70 -43.15 -37.85
N MET A 861 22.61 -43.75 -38.33
CA MET A 861 21.98 -44.96 -37.80
C MET A 861 21.96 -46.06 -38.85
N ASP A 862 22.36 -47.28 -38.47
CA ASP A 862 22.23 -48.48 -39.30
C ASP A 862 20.77 -48.93 -39.36
N ILE A 863 20.20 -48.90 -40.57
CA ILE A 863 18.83 -49.34 -40.87
C ILE A 863 18.81 -50.56 -41.79
N THR A 864 19.94 -51.24 -42.03
CA THR A 864 20.11 -52.39 -42.95
C THR A 864 19.14 -53.53 -42.64
N SER A 865 18.83 -53.76 -41.37
CA SER A 865 17.83 -54.75 -40.92
C SER A 865 16.38 -54.46 -41.38
N SER A 866 16.13 -53.27 -41.92
CA SER A 866 14.84 -52.84 -42.49
C SER A 866 14.66 -53.22 -43.96
N ILE A 867 15.72 -53.71 -44.62
CA ILE A 867 15.68 -54.20 -46.01
C ILE A 867 14.98 -55.56 -46.04
N ARG A 868 14.03 -55.72 -46.95
CA ARG A 868 13.29 -56.96 -47.20
C ARG A 868 13.97 -57.79 -48.29
N PRO A 869 13.73 -59.12 -48.36
CA PRO A 869 14.35 -59.99 -49.38
C PRO A 869 13.98 -59.70 -50.85
N ASP A 870 13.16 -58.68 -51.12
CA ASP A 870 12.85 -58.17 -52.47
C ASP A 870 13.59 -56.87 -52.83
N GLY A 871 14.43 -56.34 -51.92
CA GLY A 871 15.17 -55.08 -52.08
C GLY A 871 14.44 -53.85 -51.54
N SER A 872 13.16 -53.95 -51.15
CA SER A 872 12.43 -52.82 -50.56
C SER A 872 12.78 -52.61 -49.08
N PHE A 873 12.87 -51.37 -48.61
CA PHE A 873 13.09 -51.05 -47.19
C PHE A 873 11.98 -50.16 -46.62
N SER A 874 11.83 -50.20 -45.29
CA SER A 874 10.81 -49.44 -44.55
C SER A 874 11.26 -49.24 -43.10
N HIS A 875 11.51 -48.01 -42.67
CA HIS A 875 12.04 -47.68 -41.34
C HIS A 875 11.33 -46.48 -40.73
N ASP A 876 11.03 -46.52 -39.42
CA ASP A 876 10.34 -45.46 -38.69
C ASP A 876 11.34 -44.67 -37.83
N MET A 877 11.52 -43.37 -38.13
CA MET A 877 12.39 -42.46 -37.37
C MET A 877 11.57 -41.70 -36.32
N GLY A 878 12.00 -41.74 -35.05
CA GLY A 878 11.39 -40.95 -33.98
C GLY A 878 11.81 -39.48 -34.02
N THR A 879 10.89 -38.57 -33.69
CA THR A 879 11.11 -37.11 -33.73
C THR A 879 11.18 -36.44 -32.35
N ASN A 880 11.15 -37.23 -31.26
CA ASN A 880 11.23 -36.74 -29.87
C ASN A 880 12.68 -36.57 -29.36
N GLU A 881 13.65 -36.48 -30.26
CA GLU A 881 15.08 -36.45 -29.94
C GLU A 881 15.58 -35.00 -29.85
N ALA A 882 16.44 -34.69 -28.87
CA ALA A 882 16.86 -33.31 -28.57
C ALA A 882 17.67 -32.60 -29.68
N TYR A 883 18.06 -33.30 -30.74
CA TYR A 883 18.70 -32.71 -31.94
C TYR A 883 17.70 -32.38 -33.06
N LEU A 884 16.44 -32.83 -32.96
CA LEU A 884 15.33 -32.39 -33.80
C LEU A 884 14.58 -31.29 -33.05
N GLN A 885 14.82 -30.05 -33.47
CA GLN A 885 14.18 -28.86 -32.90
C GLN A 885 13.18 -28.29 -33.90
N ASP A 886 12.44 -27.27 -33.50
CA ASP A 886 11.35 -26.72 -34.31
C ASP A 886 11.96 -25.97 -35.52
N GLY A 887 11.56 -26.34 -36.73
CA GLY A 887 12.15 -25.87 -37.99
C GLY A 887 12.55 -26.97 -38.98
N PRO A 888 13.20 -26.61 -40.11
CA PRO A 888 13.57 -27.53 -41.17
C PRO A 888 14.84 -28.36 -40.87
N HIS A 889 14.78 -29.65 -41.16
CA HIS A 889 15.84 -30.65 -40.98
C HIS A 889 16.05 -31.48 -42.26
N THR A 890 17.30 -31.86 -42.55
CA THR A 890 17.67 -32.65 -43.74
C THR A 890 18.06 -34.08 -43.34
N ILE A 891 17.47 -35.08 -44.00
CA ILE A 891 17.64 -36.50 -43.71
C ILE A 891 18.26 -37.20 -44.93
N SER A 892 19.42 -37.84 -44.74
CA SER A 892 20.17 -38.53 -45.80
C SER A 892 20.10 -40.05 -45.62
N VAL A 893 20.04 -40.82 -46.71
CA VAL A 893 20.04 -42.29 -46.70
C VAL A 893 21.11 -42.83 -47.64
N THR A 894 21.99 -43.72 -47.16
CA THR A 894 23.19 -44.21 -47.89
C THR A 894 23.27 -45.75 -47.89
N ALA A 895 23.54 -46.37 -49.04
CA ALA A 895 23.73 -47.83 -49.19
C ALA A 895 25.21 -48.21 -49.44
N LEU A 896 25.60 -49.45 -49.08
CA LEU A 896 26.98 -49.97 -49.08
C LEU A 896 27.10 -51.43 -49.60
N ASP A 897 28.25 -51.82 -50.17
CA ASP A 897 28.63 -53.21 -50.53
C ASP A 897 29.74 -53.79 -49.60
N PRO A 898 30.07 -55.11 -49.65
CA PRO A 898 31.16 -55.71 -48.88
C PRO A 898 32.58 -55.22 -49.22
N SER A 899 32.75 -54.43 -50.28
CA SER A 899 34.04 -53.91 -50.73
C SER A 899 34.25 -52.42 -50.38
N GLY A 900 33.23 -51.74 -49.85
CA GLY A 900 33.28 -50.35 -49.38
C GLY A 900 32.66 -49.30 -50.32
N ASN A 901 31.97 -49.72 -51.39
CA ASN A 901 31.36 -48.83 -52.38
C ASN A 901 29.98 -48.31 -51.93
N GLU A 902 29.66 -47.02 -52.17
CA GLU A 902 28.46 -46.36 -51.63
C GLU A 902 27.55 -45.59 -52.62
N PHE A 903 26.31 -45.28 -52.20
CA PHE A 903 25.35 -44.40 -52.91
C PHE A 903 24.36 -43.72 -51.94
N CYS A 904 24.08 -42.41 -52.06
CA CYS A 904 23.28 -41.60 -51.10
C CYS A 904 22.08 -40.83 -51.73
N VAL A 905 21.03 -40.52 -50.94
CA VAL A 905 19.81 -39.75 -51.29
C VAL A 905 19.27 -38.91 -50.10
N ASP A 906 18.96 -37.63 -50.31
CA ASP A 906 18.49 -36.69 -49.26
C ASP A 906 16.98 -36.35 -49.30
N ARG A 907 16.38 -35.97 -48.16
CA ARG A 907 15.00 -35.45 -47.99
C ARG A 907 14.94 -34.37 -46.91
N GLU A 908 14.14 -33.33 -47.11
CA GLU A 908 13.84 -32.31 -46.09
C GLU A 908 12.53 -32.64 -45.35
N ILE A 909 12.48 -32.39 -44.04
CA ILE A 909 11.26 -32.39 -43.22
C ILE A 909 11.23 -31.11 -42.36
N ILE A 910 10.07 -30.70 -41.87
CA ILE A 910 9.92 -29.57 -40.94
C ILE A 910 9.30 -30.11 -39.65
N ILE A 911 9.98 -29.93 -38.53
CA ILE A 911 9.52 -30.34 -37.20
C ILE A 911 8.80 -29.18 -36.54
N ASP A 912 7.68 -29.47 -35.87
CA ASP A 912 6.92 -28.49 -35.09
C ASP A 912 6.40 -29.10 -33.78
N GLY A 913 6.84 -28.56 -32.65
CA GLY A 913 6.41 -28.93 -31.29
C GLY A 913 5.89 -27.75 -30.48
N THR A 914 5.69 -26.59 -31.09
CA THR A 914 5.27 -25.36 -30.42
C THR A 914 3.75 -25.26 -30.46
N ALA A 915 3.11 -25.03 -29.32
CA ALA A 915 1.66 -24.85 -29.27
C ALA A 915 1.29 -23.35 -29.44
N PRO A 916 0.17 -23.01 -30.12
CA PRO A 916 -0.18 -21.63 -30.44
C PRO A 916 -0.16 -20.65 -29.26
N GLY A 917 0.26 -19.42 -29.52
CA GLY A 917 0.06 -18.28 -28.63
C GLY A 917 -1.41 -17.89 -28.54
N ILE A 918 -1.88 -17.54 -27.34
CA ILE A 918 -3.20 -16.95 -27.08
C ILE A 918 -2.97 -15.66 -26.29
N ILE A 919 -3.41 -14.52 -26.83
CA ILE A 919 -3.18 -13.18 -26.28
C ILE A 919 -4.52 -12.48 -26.04
N PHE A 920 -4.76 -12.03 -24.80
CA PHE A 920 -5.96 -11.27 -24.45
C PHE A 920 -5.80 -9.76 -24.67
N ARG A 921 -6.91 -9.08 -24.99
CA ARG A 921 -7.05 -7.60 -24.93
C ARG A 921 -8.07 -7.15 -23.87
N THR A 922 -8.42 -8.02 -22.92
CA THR A 922 -9.46 -7.84 -21.92
C THR A 922 -8.92 -8.20 -20.53
N GLU A 923 -9.30 -7.44 -19.51
CA GLU A 923 -8.88 -7.65 -18.11
C GLU A 923 -9.65 -8.81 -17.44
N GLU A 924 -9.05 -9.40 -16.40
CA GLU A 924 -9.61 -10.53 -15.64
C GLU A 924 -10.76 -10.11 -14.70
N GLY A 925 -11.59 -11.07 -14.26
CA GLY A 925 -12.60 -10.84 -13.21
C GLY A 925 -13.80 -9.99 -13.63
N ARG A 926 -14.12 -9.92 -14.94
CA ARG A 926 -15.26 -9.14 -15.43
C ARG A 926 -16.60 -9.82 -15.13
N LEU A 927 -17.51 -9.04 -14.56
CA LEU A 927 -18.91 -9.38 -14.34
C LEU A 927 -19.69 -9.35 -15.66
N PHE A 928 -20.63 -10.26 -15.86
CA PHE A 928 -21.56 -10.27 -17.00
C PHE A 928 -22.86 -11.01 -16.67
N GLY A 929 -23.94 -10.74 -17.44
CA GLY A 929 -25.25 -11.33 -17.20
C GLY A 929 -26.17 -11.35 -18.41
N PRO A 930 -27.39 -11.94 -18.31
CA PRO A 930 -28.34 -12.10 -19.42
C PRO A 930 -28.80 -10.81 -20.09
N HIS A 931 -28.73 -9.69 -19.36
CA HIS A 931 -29.09 -8.34 -19.83
C HIS A 931 -27.88 -7.42 -19.98
N HIS A 932 -26.70 -7.88 -19.54
CA HIS A 932 -25.45 -7.13 -19.51
C HIS A 932 -24.32 -7.96 -20.16
N PRO A 933 -24.38 -8.17 -21.49
CA PRO A 933 -23.41 -9.01 -22.20
C PRO A 933 -22.06 -8.31 -22.35
N ILE A 934 -20.98 -9.09 -22.25
CA ILE A 934 -19.61 -8.64 -22.50
C ILE A 934 -19.08 -9.14 -23.85
N GLN A 935 -18.20 -8.35 -24.44
CA GLN A 935 -17.34 -8.77 -25.55
C GLN A 935 -15.94 -9.05 -25.00
N ILE A 936 -15.36 -10.18 -25.40
CA ILE A 936 -13.97 -10.57 -25.13
C ILE A 936 -13.26 -10.66 -26.47
N THR A 937 -12.08 -10.04 -26.58
CA THR A 937 -11.28 -10.04 -27.81
C THR A 937 -9.83 -10.41 -27.53
N GLY A 938 -9.20 -11.05 -28.51
CA GLY A 938 -7.82 -11.52 -28.42
C GLY A 938 -7.25 -11.92 -29.78
N GLU A 939 -6.00 -12.35 -29.77
CA GLU A 939 -5.22 -12.76 -30.94
C GLU A 939 -4.59 -14.15 -30.71
N LEU A 940 -4.50 -14.92 -31.79
CA LEU A 940 -3.84 -16.22 -31.87
C LEU A 940 -2.61 -16.07 -32.78
N GLU A 941 -1.46 -16.51 -32.29
CA GLU A 941 -0.18 -16.41 -33.00
C GLU A 941 0.49 -17.78 -33.13
N ASP A 942 0.88 -18.14 -34.35
CA ASP A 942 1.61 -19.37 -34.66
C ASP A 942 2.39 -19.19 -35.98
N GLU A 943 3.59 -19.75 -36.11
CA GLU A 943 4.45 -19.56 -37.29
C GLU A 943 4.10 -20.53 -38.45
N ASN A 944 3.55 -21.72 -38.13
CA ASN A 944 3.10 -22.70 -39.12
C ASN A 944 1.57 -22.63 -39.36
N GLY A 945 0.83 -22.05 -38.41
CA GLY A 945 -0.55 -21.58 -38.56
C GLY A 945 -1.57 -22.32 -37.68
N ILE A 946 -2.67 -21.62 -37.36
CA ILE A 946 -3.77 -22.16 -36.55
C ILE A 946 -4.62 -23.15 -37.38
N GLY A 947 -4.79 -24.37 -36.88
CA GLY A 947 -5.65 -25.40 -37.45
C GLY A 947 -7.06 -25.42 -36.85
N SER A 948 -7.21 -25.19 -35.54
CA SER A 948 -8.53 -25.07 -34.89
C SER A 948 -8.54 -24.12 -33.68
N PHE A 949 -9.69 -23.48 -33.41
CA PHE A 949 -9.92 -22.69 -32.21
C PHE A 949 -11.33 -22.93 -31.66
N ARG A 950 -11.40 -23.28 -30.37
CA ARG A 950 -12.62 -23.59 -29.64
C ARG A 950 -12.64 -22.90 -28.29
N TRP A 951 -13.83 -22.75 -27.74
CA TRP A 951 -14.04 -22.27 -26.38
C TRP A 951 -15.21 -22.96 -25.69
N SER A 952 -15.18 -22.97 -24.36
CA SER A 952 -16.29 -23.40 -23.50
C SER A 952 -16.39 -22.49 -22.27
N LEU A 953 -17.60 -22.31 -21.75
CA LEU A 953 -17.89 -21.44 -20.62
C LEU A 953 -18.58 -22.28 -19.53
N GLY A 954 -17.82 -22.65 -18.50
CA GLY A 954 -18.23 -23.63 -17.49
C GLY A 954 -18.62 -24.97 -18.14
N SER A 955 -19.92 -25.29 -18.11
CA SER A 955 -20.47 -26.51 -18.72
C SER A 955 -21.04 -26.32 -20.14
N LEU A 956 -21.00 -25.11 -20.68
CA LEU A 956 -21.51 -24.79 -22.02
C LEU A 956 -20.41 -24.88 -23.07
N GLY A 957 -20.64 -25.68 -24.11
CA GLY A 957 -19.71 -25.88 -25.24
C GLY A 957 -19.30 -27.35 -25.43
N PRO A 958 -18.16 -27.62 -26.07
CA PRO A 958 -17.31 -26.65 -26.76
C PRO A 958 -18.02 -26.04 -27.99
N PHE A 959 -17.68 -24.79 -28.28
CA PHE A 959 -18.13 -24.04 -29.45
C PHE A 959 -16.95 -23.79 -30.40
N ASP A 960 -17.12 -24.07 -31.70
CA ASP A 960 -16.15 -23.67 -32.73
C ASP A 960 -16.30 -22.16 -33.02
N ALA A 961 -15.19 -21.41 -33.07
CA ALA A 961 -15.20 -19.98 -33.38
C ALA A 961 -15.35 -19.73 -34.89
N ALA A 962 -16.56 -19.43 -35.35
CA ALA A 962 -16.92 -19.43 -36.78
C ALA A 962 -16.11 -18.49 -37.69
N ASP A 963 -15.55 -17.40 -37.15
CA ASP A 963 -14.88 -16.34 -37.92
C ASP A 963 -13.36 -16.23 -37.67
N ALA A 964 -12.75 -17.13 -36.87
CA ALA A 964 -11.34 -17.07 -36.47
C ALA A 964 -10.31 -17.33 -37.61
N VAL A 965 -10.74 -17.36 -38.88
CA VAL A 965 -9.96 -17.86 -40.03
C VAL A 965 -9.74 -16.79 -41.12
N SER A 966 -9.44 -15.55 -40.70
CA SER A 966 -8.59 -14.66 -41.51
C SER A 966 -7.87 -13.60 -40.66
N GLY A 967 -6.65 -13.90 -40.20
CA GLY A 967 -5.74 -12.91 -39.60
C GLY A 967 -5.52 -12.99 -38.08
N GLY A 968 -5.79 -14.13 -37.44
CA GLY A 968 -5.39 -14.42 -36.05
C GLY A 968 -6.28 -13.84 -34.94
N ALA A 969 -7.03 -12.77 -35.19
CA ALA A 969 -7.93 -12.19 -34.19
C ALA A 969 -9.21 -13.04 -33.95
N PHE A 970 -9.71 -13.04 -32.72
CA PHE A 970 -11.00 -13.61 -32.33
C PHE A 970 -11.84 -12.64 -31.49
N GLU A 971 -13.16 -12.75 -31.61
CA GLU A 971 -14.13 -12.02 -30.78
C GLU A 971 -15.20 -12.99 -30.25
N LEU A 972 -15.48 -12.94 -28.95
CA LEU A 972 -16.54 -13.70 -28.29
C LEU A 972 -17.55 -12.74 -27.64
N TYR A 973 -18.83 -13.06 -27.74
CA TYR A 973 -19.91 -12.32 -27.07
C TYR A 973 -20.59 -13.23 -26.04
N LEU A 974 -20.52 -12.88 -24.76
CA LEU A 974 -21.03 -13.68 -23.65
C LEU A 974 -22.12 -12.91 -22.90
N GLY A 975 -23.28 -13.56 -22.67
CA GLY A 975 -24.37 -13.04 -21.84
C GLY A 975 -25.76 -13.31 -22.41
N GLU A 976 -26.04 -12.82 -23.62
CA GLU A 976 -27.40 -12.86 -24.20
C GLU A 976 -27.92 -14.31 -24.36
N GLY A 977 -28.95 -14.66 -23.60
CA GLY A 977 -29.63 -15.96 -23.68
C GLY A 977 -28.89 -17.15 -23.05
N LEU A 978 -27.87 -16.91 -22.21
CA LEU A 978 -27.17 -17.98 -21.48
C LEU A 978 -27.95 -18.43 -20.23
N GLU A 979 -28.11 -19.74 -20.06
CA GLU A 979 -28.59 -20.38 -18.83
C GLU A 979 -27.40 -20.99 -18.07
N LEU A 980 -26.88 -20.27 -17.07
CA LEU A 980 -25.78 -20.67 -16.18
C LEU A 980 -26.20 -20.49 -14.71
N PRO A 981 -25.56 -21.19 -13.75
CA PRO A 981 -25.67 -20.83 -12.35
C PRO A 981 -24.96 -19.50 -12.08
N GLU A 982 -25.46 -18.75 -11.10
CA GLU A 982 -24.79 -17.59 -10.51
C GLU A 982 -23.44 -17.97 -9.89
N GLY A 983 -22.45 -17.07 -9.97
CA GLY A 983 -21.13 -17.24 -9.36
C GLY A 983 -19.96 -17.20 -10.35
N GLU A 984 -18.80 -17.67 -9.89
CA GLU A 984 -17.58 -17.78 -10.70
C GLU A 984 -17.73 -18.84 -11.81
N VAL A 985 -17.41 -18.46 -13.06
CA VAL A 985 -17.46 -19.32 -14.23
C VAL A 985 -16.18 -19.17 -15.07
N THR A 986 -15.50 -20.29 -15.31
CA THR A 986 -14.29 -20.33 -16.12
C THR A 986 -14.62 -20.38 -17.61
N LEU A 987 -14.04 -19.44 -18.37
CA LEU A 987 -13.94 -19.49 -19.83
C LEU A 987 -12.66 -20.25 -20.19
N THR A 988 -12.80 -21.45 -20.74
CA THR A 988 -11.68 -22.25 -21.26
C THR A 988 -11.54 -22.00 -22.77
N LEU A 989 -10.36 -21.58 -23.21
CA LEU A 989 -9.99 -21.40 -24.61
C LEU A 989 -9.03 -22.52 -25.03
N HIS A 990 -9.29 -23.16 -26.17
CA HIS A 990 -8.45 -24.23 -26.72
C HIS A 990 -8.07 -23.91 -28.17
N ALA A 991 -6.78 -23.65 -28.41
CA ALA A 991 -6.20 -23.44 -29.74
C ALA A 991 -5.33 -24.63 -30.16
N GLU A 992 -5.35 -24.94 -31.45
CA GLU A 992 -4.63 -26.06 -32.06
C GLU A 992 -3.98 -25.58 -33.37
N ASP A 993 -2.69 -25.90 -33.59
CA ASP A 993 -1.95 -25.55 -34.82
C ASP A 993 -2.34 -26.46 -36.01
N THR A 994 -1.57 -26.43 -37.11
CA THR A 994 -1.78 -27.31 -38.27
C THR A 994 -1.24 -28.74 -38.15
N VAL A 995 -0.45 -29.07 -37.11
CA VAL A 995 0.10 -30.42 -36.84
C VAL A 995 -0.54 -31.12 -35.63
N GLY A 996 -1.36 -30.41 -34.86
CA GLY A 996 -2.07 -30.85 -33.66
C GLY A 996 -1.47 -30.40 -32.32
N ASN A 997 -0.46 -29.52 -32.26
CA ASN A 997 -0.03 -28.96 -30.97
C ASN A 997 -1.11 -28.02 -30.43
N SER A 998 -1.44 -28.22 -29.15
CA SER A 998 -2.64 -27.69 -28.52
C SER A 998 -2.29 -26.88 -27.28
N ARG A 999 -2.84 -25.67 -27.16
CA ARG A 999 -2.76 -24.84 -25.95
C ARG A 999 -4.14 -24.61 -25.40
N GLU A 1000 -4.27 -24.83 -24.09
CA GLU A 1000 -5.45 -24.47 -23.31
C GLU A 1000 -5.13 -23.25 -22.43
N LEU A 1001 -6.10 -22.37 -22.23
CA LEU A 1001 -5.99 -21.19 -21.37
C LEU A 1001 -7.33 -20.91 -20.70
N GLU A 1002 -7.33 -20.76 -19.39
CA GLU A 1002 -8.50 -20.50 -18.57
C GLU A 1002 -8.56 -19.03 -18.13
N LEU A 1003 -9.76 -18.46 -18.13
CA LEU A 1003 -10.05 -17.10 -17.66
C LEU A 1003 -11.28 -17.14 -16.74
N ASN A 1004 -11.14 -16.72 -15.49
CA ASN A 1004 -12.26 -16.67 -14.57
C ASN A 1004 -13.07 -15.37 -14.76
N LEU A 1005 -14.39 -15.55 -14.88
CA LEU A 1005 -15.39 -14.50 -15.03
C LEU A 1005 -16.45 -14.69 -13.93
N PHE A 1006 -17.27 -13.67 -13.66
CA PHE A 1006 -18.39 -13.81 -12.73
C PHE A 1006 -19.72 -13.64 -13.49
N PHE A 1007 -20.59 -14.66 -13.43
CA PHE A 1007 -21.90 -14.61 -14.05
C PHE A 1007 -22.97 -14.32 -12.99
N ASP A 1008 -23.74 -13.26 -13.23
CA ASP A 1008 -24.90 -12.90 -12.42
C ASP A 1008 -26.16 -12.82 -13.32
N PRO A 1009 -27.17 -13.70 -13.07
CA PRO A 1009 -28.48 -13.66 -13.72
C PRO A 1009 -29.60 -13.09 -12.85
N ALA A 1010 -29.30 -12.70 -11.61
CA ALA A 1010 -30.27 -12.41 -10.56
C ALA A 1010 -30.41 -10.90 -10.35
N GLY A 1011 -30.88 -10.52 -9.17
CA GLY A 1011 -30.82 -9.18 -8.62
C GLY A 1011 -30.94 -9.32 -7.09
N PRO A 1012 -30.63 -8.27 -6.31
CA PRO A 1012 -30.29 -8.44 -4.90
C PRO A 1012 -31.37 -9.14 -4.05
N THR A 1013 -30.94 -10.07 -3.20
CA THR A 1013 -31.81 -10.66 -2.19
C THR A 1013 -32.08 -9.63 -1.08
N ILE A 1014 -33.36 -9.37 -0.81
CA ILE A 1014 -33.82 -8.45 0.25
C ILE A 1014 -34.65 -9.25 1.26
N GLU A 1015 -34.19 -9.32 2.50
CA GLU A 1015 -34.97 -9.86 3.63
C GLU A 1015 -35.34 -8.71 4.59
N LEU A 1016 -36.63 -8.43 4.76
CA LEU A 1016 -37.11 -7.39 5.69
C LEU A 1016 -37.67 -8.03 6.98
N GLY A 1017 -37.36 -7.41 8.12
CA GLY A 1017 -37.87 -7.80 9.43
C GLY A 1017 -39.31 -7.33 9.66
N GLU A 1018 -39.94 -7.87 10.72
CA GLU A 1018 -41.29 -7.49 11.12
C GLU A 1018 -41.33 -6.02 11.59
N VAL A 1019 -42.29 -5.26 11.06
CA VAL A 1019 -42.65 -3.90 11.51
C VAL A 1019 -43.97 -3.96 12.29
N PRO A 1020 -44.23 -3.03 13.23
CA PRO A 1020 -45.53 -2.97 13.91
C PRO A 1020 -46.66 -2.63 12.92
N GLU A 1021 -47.85 -3.24 13.11
CA GLU A 1021 -49.03 -2.97 12.26
C GLU A 1021 -49.52 -1.51 12.37
N LEU A 1022 -49.26 -0.86 13.51
CA LEU A 1022 -49.66 0.51 13.84
C LEU A 1022 -48.47 1.30 14.40
N VAL A 1023 -48.35 2.58 14.01
CA VAL A 1023 -47.45 3.55 14.63
C VAL A 1023 -48.17 4.90 14.83
N LEU A 1024 -47.90 5.56 15.96
CA LEU A 1024 -48.44 6.89 16.22
C LEU A 1024 -47.64 7.94 15.44
N LYS A 1025 -48.34 8.89 14.80
CA LYS A 1025 -47.72 9.94 13.99
C LYS A 1025 -46.80 10.83 14.83
N GLY A 1026 -45.49 10.64 14.67
CA GLY A 1026 -44.43 11.33 15.40
C GLY A 1026 -43.65 10.46 16.37
N GLU A 1027 -43.94 9.15 16.44
CA GLU A 1027 -43.03 8.13 16.96
C GLU A 1027 -42.17 7.56 15.81
N ASP A 1028 -41.00 7.04 16.13
CA ASP A 1028 -40.07 6.47 15.13
C ASP A 1028 -40.47 5.04 14.73
N LEU A 1029 -40.61 4.79 13.43
CA LEU A 1029 -40.78 3.45 12.87
C LEU A 1029 -39.41 2.81 12.63
N ARG A 1030 -39.09 1.73 13.34
CA ARG A 1030 -37.87 0.96 13.10
C ARG A 1030 -38.06 -0.04 11.95
N LEU A 1031 -37.33 0.14 10.85
CA LEU A 1031 -37.19 -0.84 9.78
C LEU A 1031 -35.90 -1.64 10.00
N THR A 1032 -35.99 -2.98 9.99
CA THR A 1032 -34.80 -3.85 10.01
C THR A 1032 -34.79 -4.79 8.82
N GLY A 1033 -33.62 -5.33 8.46
CA GLY A 1033 -33.49 -6.30 7.38
C GLY A 1033 -32.05 -6.51 6.92
N SER A 1034 -31.88 -7.19 5.80
CA SER A 1034 -30.62 -7.31 5.08
C SER A 1034 -30.84 -7.21 3.56
N VAL A 1035 -29.81 -6.76 2.87
CA VAL A 1035 -29.70 -6.77 1.41
C VAL A 1035 -28.36 -7.40 1.05
N PHE A 1036 -28.39 -8.42 0.20
CA PHE A 1036 -27.19 -9.14 -0.22
C PHE A 1036 -27.28 -9.51 -1.71
N ASP A 1037 -26.13 -9.45 -2.36
CA ASP A 1037 -25.92 -9.87 -3.75
C ASP A 1037 -24.49 -10.40 -3.86
N GLU A 1038 -24.27 -11.52 -4.54
CA GLU A 1038 -22.93 -12.12 -4.66
C GLU A 1038 -22.04 -11.33 -5.63
N SER A 1039 -22.64 -10.56 -6.56
CA SER A 1039 -21.95 -9.61 -7.45
C SER A 1039 -21.65 -8.24 -6.80
N GLY A 1040 -22.23 -7.98 -5.63
CA GLY A 1040 -22.10 -6.73 -4.86
C GLY A 1040 -23.18 -5.69 -5.15
N LEU A 1041 -23.39 -4.75 -4.21
CA LEU A 1041 -24.46 -3.76 -4.28
C LEU A 1041 -23.96 -2.41 -4.79
N LYS A 1042 -24.66 -1.88 -5.78
CA LYS A 1042 -24.40 -0.58 -6.41
C LYS A 1042 -25.22 0.54 -5.79
N GLU A 1043 -26.51 0.29 -5.55
CA GLU A 1043 -27.47 1.23 -4.97
C GLU A 1043 -28.48 0.48 -4.10
N VAL A 1044 -28.78 0.99 -2.91
CA VAL A 1044 -29.97 0.61 -2.12
C VAL A 1044 -30.71 1.88 -1.72
N GLU A 1045 -31.96 1.99 -2.17
CA GLU A 1045 -32.88 3.09 -1.89
C GLU A 1045 -33.98 2.63 -0.94
N ILE A 1046 -34.15 3.35 0.17
CA ILE A 1046 -35.26 3.18 1.10
C ILE A 1046 -36.21 4.36 0.92
N SER A 1047 -37.49 4.08 0.64
CA SER A 1047 -38.52 5.10 0.36
C SER A 1047 -39.85 4.76 1.03
N ALA A 1048 -40.72 5.75 1.22
CA ALA A 1048 -42.08 5.54 1.72
C ALA A 1048 -43.09 6.38 0.93
N ASP A 1049 -44.31 5.87 0.75
CA ASP A 1049 -45.35 6.63 0.06
C ASP A 1049 -45.76 7.88 0.85
N GLY A 1050 -45.90 9.00 0.15
CA GLY A 1050 -46.14 10.31 0.76
C GLY A 1050 -44.88 11.03 1.25
N LEU A 1051 -43.74 10.34 1.48
CA LEU A 1051 -42.44 10.99 1.71
C LEU A 1051 -41.54 11.01 0.47
N GLY A 1052 -41.55 9.94 -0.33
CA GLY A 1052 -40.54 9.71 -1.36
C GLY A 1052 -39.32 8.98 -0.77
N VAL A 1053 -38.13 9.26 -1.31
CA VAL A 1053 -36.88 8.64 -0.85
C VAL A 1053 -36.51 9.16 0.54
N ILE A 1054 -36.30 8.23 1.47
CA ILE A 1054 -35.84 8.49 2.83
C ILE A 1054 -34.31 8.41 2.88
N ARG A 1055 -33.71 7.41 2.22
CA ARG A 1055 -32.26 7.20 2.18
C ARG A 1055 -31.84 6.53 0.87
N SER A 1056 -30.70 6.93 0.31
CA SER A 1056 -29.97 6.19 -0.72
C SER A 1056 -28.58 5.81 -0.18
N ILE A 1057 -28.12 4.61 -0.53
CA ILE A 1057 -26.86 4.00 -0.10
C ILE A 1057 -26.16 3.50 -1.36
N TYR A 1058 -24.87 3.82 -1.54
CA TYR A 1058 -24.13 3.50 -2.78
C TYR A 1058 -22.87 2.69 -2.51
N GLY A 1059 -22.58 1.72 -3.38
CA GLY A 1059 -21.30 1.00 -3.45
C GLY A 1059 -20.90 0.21 -2.19
N THR A 1060 -21.61 -0.87 -1.86
CA THR A 1060 -21.31 -1.70 -0.68
C THR A 1060 -21.30 -3.20 -0.98
N GLY A 1061 -20.64 -3.98 -0.10
CA GLY A 1061 -20.92 -5.41 0.04
C GLY A 1061 -22.26 -5.66 0.77
N PRO A 1062 -22.41 -6.78 1.49
CA PRO A 1062 -23.62 -7.11 2.25
C PRO A 1062 -24.05 -5.96 3.17
N LEU A 1063 -25.30 -5.51 3.04
CA LEU A 1063 -25.89 -4.44 3.83
C LEU A 1063 -26.85 -5.03 4.87
N ASN A 1064 -26.75 -4.58 6.12
CA ASN A 1064 -27.82 -4.77 7.10
C ASN A 1064 -28.57 -3.45 7.25
N ILE A 1065 -29.90 -3.52 7.22
CA ILE A 1065 -30.80 -2.39 7.44
C ILE A 1065 -31.19 -2.37 8.91
N ASP A 1066 -31.01 -1.21 9.55
CA ASP A 1066 -31.44 -0.93 10.91
C ASP A 1066 -31.73 0.58 11.04
N GLU A 1067 -32.85 1.01 10.44
CA GLU A 1067 -33.18 2.42 10.19
C GLU A 1067 -34.36 2.87 11.06
N MET A 1068 -34.26 4.07 11.63
CA MET A 1068 -35.35 4.72 12.37
C MET A 1068 -35.99 5.79 11.48
N ILE A 1069 -37.28 5.66 11.19
CA ILE A 1069 -38.01 6.52 10.26
C ILE A 1069 -39.02 7.39 11.03
N ASP A 1070 -38.78 8.71 11.11
CA ASP A 1070 -39.71 9.67 11.75
C ASP A 1070 -41.06 9.72 11.00
N THR A 1071 -42.12 9.25 11.66
CA THR A 1071 -43.47 9.21 11.08
C THR A 1071 -44.23 10.54 11.16
N LYS A 1072 -43.68 11.58 11.78
CA LYS A 1072 -44.26 12.93 11.90
C LYS A 1072 -44.60 13.57 10.56
N ALA A 1073 -43.86 13.22 9.51
CA ALA A 1073 -44.14 13.68 8.15
C ALA A 1073 -45.16 12.80 7.39
N PHE A 1074 -45.37 11.54 7.79
CA PHE A 1074 -46.28 10.61 7.11
C PHE A 1074 -47.73 11.13 7.15
N PRO A 1075 -48.50 11.10 6.05
CA PRO A 1075 -49.94 11.32 6.09
C PRO A 1075 -50.64 10.16 6.85
N PRO A 1076 -51.70 10.39 7.65
CA PRO A 1076 -52.42 9.31 8.32
C PRO A 1076 -52.99 8.26 7.37
N GLY A 1077 -53.24 7.04 7.86
CA GLY A 1077 -53.70 5.86 7.11
C GLY A 1077 -52.58 4.85 6.82
N GLU A 1078 -52.91 3.83 6.02
CA GLU A 1078 -51.96 2.78 5.58
C GLU A 1078 -50.86 3.37 4.69
N ARG A 1079 -49.61 2.93 4.93
CA ARG A 1079 -48.37 3.38 4.30
C ARG A 1079 -47.48 2.19 3.94
N THR A 1080 -46.81 2.24 2.80
CA THR A 1080 -45.86 1.24 2.32
C THR A 1080 -44.44 1.82 2.34
N VAL A 1081 -43.57 1.21 3.14
CA VAL A 1081 -42.12 1.44 3.08
C VAL A 1081 -41.53 0.42 2.08
N ARG A 1082 -40.66 0.90 1.20
CA ARG A 1082 -40.00 0.16 0.13
C ARG A 1082 -38.50 0.16 0.34
N VAL A 1083 -37.87 -0.96 0.04
CA VAL A 1083 -36.43 -1.09 -0.13
C VAL A 1083 -36.19 -1.56 -1.55
N ARG A 1084 -35.63 -0.71 -2.40
CA ARG A 1084 -35.22 -1.01 -3.77
C ARG A 1084 -33.71 -1.20 -3.77
N ALA A 1085 -33.22 -2.31 -4.30
CA ALA A 1085 -31.79 -2.60 -4.39
C ALA A 1085 -31.37 -2.89 -5.84
N VAL A 1086 -30.16 -2.48 -6.18
CA VAL A 1086 -29.54 -2.61 -7.49
C VAL A 1086 -28.13 -3.16 -7.31
N ASP A 1087 -27.81 -4.22 -8.04
CA ASP A 1087 -26.49 -4.86 -8.04
C ASP A 1087 -25.46 -4.13 -8.93
N SER A 1088 -24.21 -4.63 -8.92
CA SER A 1088 -23.10 -4.14 -9.73
C SER A 1088 -23.39 -4.07 -11.23
N LEU A 1089 -24.13 -5.03 -11.80
CA LEU A 1089 -24.50 -5.06 -13.23
C LEU A 1089 -25.64 -4.08 -13.55
N GLY A 1090 -26.58 -3.91 -12.63
CA GLY A 1090 -27.75 -3.06 -12.76
C GLY A 1090 -29.08 -3.82 -12.85
N ASN A 1091 -29.17 -5.07 -12.41
CA ASN A 1091 -30.47 -5.71 -12.19
C ASN A 1091 -31.08 -5.18 -10.87
N GLU A 1092 -32.38 -5.44 -10.63
CA GLU A 1092 -33.14 -4.73 -9.59
C GLU A 1092 -34.09 -5.65 -8.82
N ALA A 1093 -34.13 -5.46 -7.49
CA ALA A 1093 -35.08 -6.10 -6.59
C ALA A 1093 -35.78 -5.06 -5.70
N VAL A 1094 -37.01 -5.37 -5.25
CA VAL A 1094 -37.78 -4.51 -4.34
C VAL A 1094 -38.46 -5.36 -3.25
N GLY A 1095 -38.19 -5.03 -1.99
CA GLY A 1095 -38.95 -5.47 -0.83
C GLY A 1095 -39.91 -4.38 -0.34
N GLU A 1096 -41.08 -4.75 0.17
CA GLU A 1096 -42.08 -3.82 0.71
C GLU A 1096 -42.58 -4.29 2.09
N VAL A 1097 -42.85 -3.36 2.99
CA VAL A 1097 -43.59 -3.58 4.25
C VAL A 1097 -44.65 -2.50 4.46
N THR A 1098 -45.75 -2.84 5.13
CA THR A 1098 -46.91 -1.95 5.33
C THR A 1098 -47.17 -1.66 6.81
N VAL A 1099 -47.52 -0.42 7.12
CA VAL A 1099 -47.82 0.08 8.48
C VAL A 1099 -48.98 1.08 8.44
N SER A 1100 -49.82 1.11 9.47
CA SER A 1100 -50.88 2.12 9.63
C SER A 1100 -50.40 3.26 10.52
N VAL A 1101 -50.43 4.50 10.00
CA VAL A 1101 -50.08 5.71 10.78
C VAL A 1101 -51.35 6.40 11.27
N VAL A 1102 -51.54 6.52 12.57
CA VAL A 1102 -52.70 7.23 13.18
C VAL A 1102 -52.26 8.49 13.93
N SER A 1103 -53.14 9.49 14.04
CA SER A 1103 -52.81 10.78 14.64
C SER A 1103 -53.47 10.99 16.00
N LEU A 1104 -52.73 11.58 16.94
CA LEU A 1104 -53.24 11.96 18.27
C LEU A 1104 -54.36 13.03 18.25
N THR A 1105 -54.65 13.62 17.08
CA THR A 1105 -55.58 14.75 16.92
C THR A 1105 -56.49 14.63 15.70
N THR A 1106 -56.59 13.46 15.07
CA THR A 1106 -57.62 13.18 14.06
C THR A 1106 -58.78 12.48 14.75
N ASP A 1107 -59.98 12.84 14.31
CA ASP A 1107 -61.30 12.40 14.72
C ASP A 1107 -62.03 12.32 13.37
N SER A 1108 -62.22 11.11 12.86
CA SER A 1108 -62.47 10.86 11.43
C SER A 1108 -63.94 10.94 11.01
N ASP A 1109 -64.86 11.02 11.96
CA ASP A 1109 -66.30 11.20 11.74
C ASP A 1109 -66.95 12.37 12.51
N ASP A 1110 -66.16 13.16 13.25
CA ASP A 1110 -66.54 14.32 14.09
C ASP A 1110 -67.38 13.96 15.36
N ASP A 1111 -67.31 12.72 15.90
CA ASP A 1111 -68.08 12.31 17.10
C ASP A 1111 -67.52 12.86 18.44
N GLY A 1112 -66.22 13.18 18.48
CA GLY A 1112 -65.51 13.71 19.65
C GLY A 1112 -64.57 12.72 20.34
N MET A 1113 -64.38 11.52 19.80
CA MET A 1113 -63.32 10.56 20.13
C MET A 1113 -62.25 10.56 19.02
N PRO A 1114 -60.94 10.64 19.34
CA PRO A 1114 -59.90 10.60 18.30
C PRO A 1114 -59.54 9.18 17.82
N ASP A 1115 -59.23 9.03 16.54
CA ASP A 1115 -58.88 7.79 15.83
C ASP A 1115 -57.95 6.85 16.62
N TRP A 1116 -56.95 7.40 17.31
CA TRP A 1116 -55.93 6.63 18.04
C TRP A 1116 -56.48 5.95 19.31
N TRP A 1117 -57.45 6.57 19.98
CA TRP A 1117 -58.10 6.01 21.15
C TRP A 1117 -59.12 4.96 20.71
N GLU A 1118 -59.91 5.30 19.69
CA GLU A 1118 -60.87 4.41 19.07
C GLU A 1118 -60.25 3.09 18.57
N TYR A 1119 -59.16 3.17 17.80
CA TYR A 1119 -58.46 1.97 17.32
C TYR A 1119 -57.95 1.09 18.46
N MET A 1120 -57.41 1.71 19.52
CA MET A 1120 -56.93 1.02 20.71
C MET A 1120 -58.07 0.33 21.49
N MET A 1121 -59.23 0.99 21.57
CA MET A 1121 -60.44 0.47 22.22
C MET A 1121 -61.33 -0.36 21.27
N GLY A 1122 -60.98 -0.48 20.00
CA GLY A 1122 -61.69 -1.26 18.99
C GLY A 1122 -63.13 -0.78 18.70
N THR A 1123 -63.36 0.54 18.74
CA THR A 1123 -64.57 1.19 18.20
C THR A 1123 -64.45 1.42 16.68
N ASP A 1124 -65.51 1.87 16.01
CA ASP A 1124 -65.53 2.02 14.54
C ASP A 1124 -65.21 3.46 14.09
N LEU A 1125 -63.93 3.69 13.77
CA LEU A 1125 -63.24 4.92 13.29
C LEU A 1125 -63.94 5.79 12.21
N LEU A 1126 -65.11 5.38 11.72
CA LEU A 1126 -65.83 5.97 10.60
C LEU A 1126 -67.36 6.06 10.86
N VAL A 1127 -67.83 5.74 12.08
CA VAL A 1127 -69.25 5.61 12.43
C VAL A 1127 -69.57 5.96 13.90
N ASP A 1128 -69.79 7.24 14.22
CA ASP A 1128 -70.33 7.83 15.48
C ASP A 1128 -70.94 6.79 16.43
N ASP A 1129 -70.08 6.26 17.31
CA ASP A 1129 -70.41 5.26 18.32
C ASP A 1129 -70.17 5.77 19.76
N SER A 1130 -69.75 7.03 19.91
CA SER A 1130 -69.66 7.84 21.15
C SER A 1130 -70.71 7.56 22.22
N GLY A 1131 -71.95 7.31 21.81
CA GLY A 1131 -73.13 7.09 22.63
C GLY A 1131 -73.51 5.62 22.85
N LEU A 1132 -72.68 4.66 22.45
CA LEU A 1132 -72.83 3.25 22.80
C LEU A 1132 -72.26 2.92 24.18
N ASP A 1133 -72.83 1.88 24.77
CA ASP A 1133 -72.48 1.24 26.05
C ASP A 1133 -72.32 -0.26 25.70
N PRO A 1134 -71.12 -0.72 25.27
CA PRO A 1134 -70.97 -2.03 24.65
C PRO A 1134 -70.96 -3.20 25.63
N ASP A 1135 -70.48 -2.99 26.86
CA ASP A 1135 -70.40 -4.02 27.90
C ASP A 1135 -71.57 -3.98 28.92
N GLY A 1136 -72.29 -2.86 29.01
CA GLY A 1136 -73.50 -2.70 29.81
C GLY A 1136 -73.28 -2.19 31.24
N ASP A 1137 -72.14 -1.56 31.55
CA ASP A 1137 -71.87 -1.00 32.88
C ASP A 1137 -72.65 0.30 33.17
N GLY A 1138 -72.95 1.08 32.13
CA GLY A 1138 -73.76 2.30 32.19
C GLY A 1138 -73.03 3.63 31.91
N PHE A 1139 -71.74 3.61 31.54
CA PHE A 1139 -71.05 4.71 30.85
C PHE A 1139 -71.15 4.54 29.32
N THR A 1140 -70.75 5.55 28.54
CA THR A 1140 -70.59 5.42 27.08
C THR A 1140 -69.14 5.59 26.66
N ASN A 1141 -68.79 5.09 25.46
CA ASN A 1141 -67.45 5.19 24.86
C ASN A 1141 -66.82 6.60 25.06
N LEU A 1142 -67.60 7.65 24.78
CA LEU A 1142 -67.17 9.06 24.91
C LEU A 1142 -67.04 9.55 26.36
N GLU A 1143 -67.72 8.95 27.33
CA GLU A 1143 -67.54 9.23 28.76
C GLU A 1143 -66.29 8.53 29.34
N GLU A 1144 -65.94 7.36 28.81
CA GLU A 1144 -64.70 6.61 29.13
C GLU A 1144 -63.46 7.21 28.49
N TYR A 1145 -63.52 7.63 27.22
CA TYR A 1145 -62.48 8.44 26.59
C TYR A 1145 -62.15 9.68 27.44
N ARG A 1146 -63.18 10.32 28.01
CA ARG A 1146 -63.03 11.47 28.92
C ARG A 1146 -62.58 11.11 30.34
N GLY A 1147 -62.67 9.84 30.74
CA GLY A 1147 -62.13 9.30 31.98
C GLY A 1147 -60.62 9.00 31.90
N SER A 1148 -60.16 8.50 30.75
CA SER A 1148 -58.77 8.08 30.47
C SER A 1148 -57.83 9.28 30.28
N ASP A 1149 -57.48 9.98 31.35
CA ASP A 1149 -57.28 11.43 31.31
C ASP A 1149 -56.34 12.02 30.25
N GLY A 1150 -56.93 12.75 29.29
CA GLY A 1150 -56.24 13.77 28.51
C GLY A 1150 -55.95 15.08 29.30
N ARG A 1151 -56.13 15.07 30.63
CA ARG A 1151 -55.82 16.08 31.70
C ARG A 1151 -56.77 15.89 32.92
N GLY A 1152 -56.33 15.17 33.95
CA GLY A 1152 -57.16 14.74 35.09
C GLY A 1152 -56.38 14.21 36.31
N GLY A 1153 -55.31 13.44 36.12
CA GLY A 1153 -54.31 13.16 37.16
C GLY A 1153 -54.56 11.95 38.08
N ASN A 1154 -55.19 10.89 37.56
CA ASN A 1154 -55.26 9.56 38.20
C ASN A 1154 -54.84 8.50 37.17
N ASP A 1155 -54.13 7.46 37.58
CA ASP A 1155 -53.49 6.46 36.70
C ASP A 1155 -54.41 5.33 36.19
N ASP A 1156 -55.73 5.60 36.08
CA ASP A 1156 -56.76 4.64 35.66
C ASP A 1156 -57.16 4.84 34.17
N TYR A 1157 -56.70 3.95 33.29
CA TYR A 1157 -57.21 3.80 31.91
C TYR A 1157 -58.55 3.03 31.93
N THR A 1158 -59.50 3.41 31.07
CA THR A 1158 -60.84 2.77 30.94
C THR A 1158 -61.00 2.14 29.55
N ASP A 1159 -61.65 0.97 29.45
CA ASP A 1159 -61.82 0.20 28.18
C ASP A 1159 -63.31 -0.17 28.02
N PRO A 1160 -64.01 0.35 26.97
CA PRO A 1160 -65.47 0.26 26.78
C PRO A 1160 -66.00 -1.15 26.43
N ARG A 1161 -65.24 -2.18 26.81
CA ARG A 1161 -65.52 -3.61 26.57
C ARG A 1161 -65.29 -4.47 27.81
N ASP A 1162 -64.82 -3.88 28.92
CA ASP A 1162 -64.68 -4.53 30.22
C ASP A 1162 -65.39 -3.73 31.32
N ALA A 1163 -66.61 -4.15 31.67
CA ALA A 1163 -67.49 -3.54 32.68
C ALA A 1163 -66.95 -3.52 34.14
N GLY A 1164 -65.65 -3.76 34.33
CA GLY A 1164 -64.90 -3.44 35.55
C GLY A 1164 -63.99 -2.21 35.43
N SER A 1165 -63.91 -1.58 34.26
CA SER A 1165 -62.85 -0.63 33.85
C SER A 1165 -63.39 0.80 33.70
N HIS A 1166 -64.10 1.30 34.71
CA HIS A 1166 -65.03 2.45 34.56
C HIS A 1166 -64.59 3.76 35.26
N PRO A 1167 -65.03 4.96 34.80
CA PRO A 1167 -64.69 6.25 35.42
C PRO A 1167 -65.16 6.42 36.89
N SER A 1168 -64.29 6.95 37.75
CA SER A 1168 -64.59 7.15 39.18
C SER A 1168 -65.46 8.39 39.46
N PRO A 1169 -66.54 8.29 40.28
CA PRO A 1169 -67.48 9.39 40.50
C PRO A 1169 -66.96 10.48 41.45
N VAL A 1170 -66.90 11.72 40.94
CA VAL A 1170 -66.45 12.92 41.68
C VAL A 1170 -67.42 13.32 42.79
N SER A 1171 -66.91 13.55 44.01
CA SER A 1171 -67.68 14.13 45.13
C SER A 1171 -66.78 15.00 46.04
N GLY A 1172 -67.38 15.96 46.78
CA GLY A 1172 -66.64 17.07 47.39
C GLY A 1172 -66.83 17.29 48.90
N GLU A 1173 -65.96 18.17 49.43
CA GLU A 1173 -65.88 18.76 50.79
C GLU A 1173 -65.69 17.85 52.02
N GLU A 1174 -64.43 17.84 52.49
CA GLU A 1174 -63.94 17.93 53.89
C GLU A 1174 -64.55 17.06 55.02
N GLY A 1175 -63.70 16.32 55.75
CA GLY A 1175 -64.14 15.54 56.93
C GLY A 1175 -63.11 15.13 58.00
N GLY A 1176 -61.80 15.15 57.72
CA GLY A 1176 -60.73 15.10 58.74
C GLY A 1176 -60.32 13.75 59.36
N SER A 1177 -59.04 13.39 59.18
CA SER A 1177 -58.25 12.40 59.95
C SER A 1177 -58.69 10.91 59.89
N SER A 1178 -57.79 9.92 59.90
CA SER A 1178 -56.48 9.84 60.57
C SER A 1178 -55.54 8.75 60.02
N LEU A 1179 -54.23 8.93 60.19
CA LEU A 1179 -53.16 7.91 60.32
C LEU A 1179 -53.37 6.54 59.63
N SER A 1180 -52.78 6.35 58.43
CA SER A 1180 -52.48 5.00 57.89
C SER A 1180 -51.10 4.87 57.21
N LEU A 1181 -50.65 5.83 56.38
CA LEU A 1181 -49.38 5.68 55.62
C LEU A 1181 -48.10 5.66 56.47
N VAL A 1182 -48.14 6.14 57.72
CA VAL A 1182 -46.99 6.11 58.65
C VAL A 1182 -46.58 4.68 59.04
N LEU A 1183 -47.42 3.67 58.77
CA LEU A 1183 -47.13 2.27 59.09
C LEU A 1183 -46.46 1.48 57.95
N LEU A 1184 -46.55 1.91 56.69
CA LEU A 1184 -45.93 1.16 55.58
C LEU A 1184 -44.40 1.36 55.55
N PHE A 1185 -43.95 2.60 55.75
CA PHE A 1185 -42.52 2.97 55.78
C PHE A 1185 -41.71 2.30 56.92
N LEU A 1186 -42.38 1.85 57.98
CA LEU A 1186 -41.75 1.12 59.09
C LEU A 1186 -41.58 -0.39 58.82
N GLY A 1187 -42.31 -0.97 57.86
CA GLY A 1187 -42.23 -2.39 57.54
C GLY A 1187 -40.97 -2.75 56.75
N ILE A 1188 -40.68 -2.01 55.68
CA ILE A 1188 -39.59 -2.30 54.74
C ILE A 1188 -38.21 -2.23 55.42
N ILE A 1189 -38.01 -1.26 56.31
CA ILE A 1189 -36.77 -1.06 57.07
C ILE A 1189 -36.48 -2.28 57.99
N LEU A 1190 -37.51 -2.91 58.56
CA LEU A 1190 -37.36 -4.10 59.42
C LEU A 1190 -37.05 -5.38 58.61
N VAL A 1191 -37.56 -5.51 57.38
CA VAL A 1191 -37.27 -6.66 56.51
C VAL A 1191 -35.83 -6.61 56.00
N LEU A 1192 -35.38 -5.46 55.48
CA LEU A 1192 -34.00 -5.28 55.00
C LEU A 1192 -32.97 -5.47 56.12
N GLY A 1193 -33.23 -4.92 57.30
CA GLY A 1193 -32.36 -5.14 58.49
C GLY A 1193 -32.27 -6.62 58.90
N SER A 1194 -33.33 -7.41 58.68
CA SER A 1194 -33.35 -8.84 59.00
C SER A 1194 -32.51 -9.68 58.03
N ILE A 1195 -32.52 -9.35 56.73
CA ILE A 1195 -31.73 -10.06 55.71
C ILE A 1195 -30.23 -9.84 55.93
N ILE A 1196 -29.82 -8.60 56.21
CA ILE A 1196 -28.42 -8.25 56.51
C ILE A 1196 -27.92 -8.97 57.78
N PHE A 1197 -28.76 -9.09 58.81
CA PHE A 1197 -28.40 -9.80 60.05
C PHE A 1197 -28.29 -11.33 59.87
N ILE A 1198 -28.95 -11.92 58.86
CA ILE A 1198 -28.82 -13.34 58.52
C ILE A 1198 -27.51 -13.58 57.74
N PHE A 1199 -27.21 -12.79 56.72
CA PHE A 1199 -25.97 -12.92 55.95
C PHE A 1199 -24.72 -12.75 56.82
N ALA A 1200 -24.70 -11.74 57.70
CA ALA A 1200 -23.63 -11.49 58.66
C ALA A 1200 -23.43 -12.62 59.69
N ARG A 1201 -24.37 -13.57 59.80
CA ARG A 1201 -24.32 -14.70 60.75
C ARG A 1201 -23.89 -16.02 60.12
N ILE A 1202 -23.92 -16.13 58.79
CA ILE A 1202 -23.49 -17.34 58.06
C ILE A 1202 -21.96 -17.31 57.86
N MET A 1203 -21.37 -16.20 57.41
CA MET A 1203 -19.91 -16.07 57.23
C MET A 1203 -19.11 -15.89 58.54
N LYS A 1204 -19.52 -16.53 59.63
CA LYS A 1204 -18.72 -16.62 60.87
C LYS A 1204 -18.73 -18.00 61.54
N ARG A 1205 -19.17 -19.03 60.82
CA ARG A 1205 -18.95 -20.46 61.10
C ARG A 1205 -18.85 -21.24 59.78
N GLY A 1206 -17.65 -21.27 59.24
CA GLY A 1206 -17.23 -21.94 58.01
C GLY A 1206 -15.75 -21.65 57.85
#